data_AF-A0A0F3GH98-F1
#
_entry.id   AF-A0A0F3GH98-F1
#
_cell.length_a   1.000
_cell.length_b   1.000
_cell.length_c   1.000
_cell.angle_alpha   90.00
_cell.angle_beta   90.00
_cell.angle_gamma   90.00
#
_symmetry.space_group_name_H-M   'P 1'
#
loop_
_entity.id
_entity.type
_entity.pdbx_description
1 polymer ?
#
loop_
_entity_poly.entity_id
_entity_poly.type
_entity_poly.pdbx_seq_one_letter_code
_entity_poly.pdbx_strand_id
1 'polypeptide(L)'
;MGEGKMTGVIIAGGKGERLKDINKDIPKPMSRINGKTVIEHQLDLLKKYGIQSVYILTGYLGHVIKDYFGDGSTFNLNIKYLDEDIPLGTAGCVKPLAKILNGDFIVFYGDIILDIKIDDFISFHHNKGGSGTLLIHPNDHPYDSDLVVIDEDETIVEFLFKDQKPQYYGNTANAAIYILSPDVFNYIPDGNSDFIKNVFPSMLRDGIKLYGYRTSEYVKDMGTVDRLEKIRIDMNVGKPYKTCKVHKRPAIFFDRDGTIIEYVDLLHKVDDIKLFSFSPMSIKKVNDSGYLSFIVTNQPVVARNICDTATVVGIHNKIETLLGHERAYIDRIYFCPHHPDRGYQGENLTYKIDCECRKPETGMILQAIEQYNIDVELSWMIGDTTTDIQTGINAGIKTILVRTGKGGKDNKYNVTANLILNNISDAVDYIISGGIKHEDILNIILKKIKCKNSPFVISIGGASRTGKSVFATHLKTILLEEGIKTMIADLDNWLIGVNHRNDSMTIKQRYRYNDIEKDMRKLLKGFPIEINIYDPYYRTIKDKDTLRLTNEDCVIVVGVPAIDIEGLRNISDLKLFITTDELIRTERFFSYYRWKDIQEEEIKTLYEKRLKDEVVFINSSKQFADLIIENKGGWYDYNKNSI
;
A
#
# COMPACT_ATOMS: atom_id res chain seq x y z
N MET A 1 -7.57 2.71 -41.53
CA MET A 1 -6.35 3.47 -41.84
C MET A 1 -5.22 2.77 -41.12
N GLY A 2 -4.20 2.29 -41.82
CA GLY A 2 -3.19 1.39 -41.24
C GLY A 2 -2.34 2.12 -40.20
N GLU A 3 -2.36 1.65 -38.97
CA GLU A 3 -1.40 2.07 -37.93
C GLU A 3 0.01 1.91 -38.49
N GLY A 4 0.77 3.00 -38.57
CA GLY A 4 2.19 2.92 -38.88
C GLY A 4 2.88 2.06 -37.83
N LYS A 5 3.76 1.13 -38.25
CA LYS A 5 4.52 0.31 -37.29
C LYS A 5 5.41 1.22 -36.42
N MET A 6 5.19 1.20 -35.11
CA MET A 6 6.00 1.90 -34.10
C MET A 6 7.49 1.58 -34.28
N THR A 7 8.34 2.60 -34.20
CA THR A 7 9.80 2.46 -34.29
C THR A 7 10.45 2.72 -32.93
N GLY A 8 11.43 1.89 -32.55
CA GLY A 8 12.23 2.10 -31.36
C GLY A 8 13.41 3.03 -31.62
N VAL A 9 13.71 3.91 -30.69
CA VAL A 9 14.89 4.80 -30.71
C VAL A 9 15.60 4.67 -29.36
N ILE A 10 16.88 4.31 -29.37
CA ILE A 10 17.71 4.14 -28.17
C ILE A 10 18.82 5.19 -28.19
N ILE A 11 18.83 6.09 -27.21
CA ILE A 11 19.87 7.11 -27.04
C ILE A 11 21.07 6.49 -26.29
N ALA A 12 22.18 6.27 -26.99
CA ALA A 12 23.34 5.55 -26.48
C ALA A 12 24.68 6.32 -26.62
N GLY A 13 24.63 7.65 -26.82
CA GLY A 13 25.82 8.47 -27.12
C GLY A 13 26.60 9.03 -25.92
N GLY A 14 26.04 9.01 -24.71
CA GLY A 14 26.61 9.69 -23.54
C GLY A 14 27.93 9.10 -23.00
N LYS A 15 28.86 9.98 -22.58
CA LYS A 15 30.19 9.61 -22.01
C LYS A 15 30.14 8.89 -20.65
N GLY A 16 29.03 8.94 -19.94
CA GLY A 16 28.83 8.16 -18.71
C GLY A 16 29.77 8.48 -17.53
N GLU A 17 30.09 9.76 -17.30
CA GLU A 17 31.23 10.16 -16.46
C GLU A 17 31.22 9.67 -15.00
N ARG A 18 30.04 9.49 -14.41
CA ARG A 18 29.86 9.06 -13.01
C ARG A 18 30.14 7.57 -12.75
N LEU A 19 30.28 6.76 -13.80
CA LEU A 19 30.60 5.32 -13.74
C LEU A 19 31.97 4.99 -14.36
N LYS A 20 32.78 6.00 -14.70
CA LYS A 20 34.10 5.82 -15.34
C LYS A 20 35.05 4.91 -14.54
N ASP A 21 34.81 4.72 -13.25
CA ASP A 21 35.64 3.89 -12.38
C ASP A 21 35.36 2.38 -12.48
N ILE A 22 34.24 1.95 -13.09
CA ILE A 22 33.92 0.51 -13.23
C ILE A 22 34.60 -0.10 -14.47
N ASN A 23 34.50 0.55 -15.65
CA ASN A 23 35.14 0.06 -16.86
C ASN A 23 35.29 1.19 -17.90
N LYS A 24 36.53 1.58 -18.23
CA LYS A 24 36.81 2.70 -19.15
C LYS A 24 36.55 2.37 -20.61
N ASP A 25 36.58 1.09 -20.97
CA ASP A 25 36.51 0.63 -22.36
C ASP A 25 35.13 0.12 -22.77
N ILE A 26 34.17 0.08 -21.83
CA ILE A 26 32.80 -0.38 -22.09
C ILE A 26 31.84 0.80 -21.87
N PRO A 27 31.12 1.27 -22.91
CA PRO A 27 30.15 2.32 -22.73
C PRO A 27 29.01 1.84 -21.84
N LYS A 28 28.42 2.75 -21.04
CA LYS A 28 27.36 2.43 -20.08
C LYS A 28 26.30 1.46 -20.66
N PRO A 29 25.68 1.72 -21.83
CA PRO A 29 24.64 0.84 -22.38
C PRO A 29 25.06 -0.62 -22.64
N MET A 30 26.37 -0.90 -22.66
CA MET A 30 26.97 -2.23 -22.82
C MET A 30 27.27 -2.94 -21.50
N SER A 31 26.95 -2.31 -20.36
CA SER A 31 27.09 -2.91 -19.03
C SER A 31 26.22 -4.17 -18.93
N ARG A 32 26.79 -5.26 -18.40
CA ARG A 32 26.09 -6.55 -18.32
C ARG A 32 25.37 -6.74 -17.00
N ILE A 33 24.13 -7.21 -17.11
CA ILE A 33 23.25 -7.61 -16.00
C ILE A 33 22.66 -8.97 -16.37
N ASN A 34 22.92 -9.99 -15.55
CA ASN A 34 22.52 -11.38 -15.78
C ASN A 34 22.89 -11.90 -17.18
N GLY A 35 24.14 -11.62 -17.60
CA GLY A 35 24.70 -12.09 -18.85
C GLY A 35 24.38 -11.25 -20.08
N LYS A 36 23.35 -10.40 -20.06
CA LYS A 36 22.95 -9.54 -21.19
C LYS A 36 23.36 -8.08 -20.98
N THR A 37 23.58 -7.34 -22.06
CA THR A 37 23.82 -5.88 -21.95
C THR A 37 22.50 -5.14 -21.67
N VAL A 38 22.58 -3.88 -21.22
CA VAL A 38 21.39 -3.06 -20.95
C VAL A 38 20.56 -2.87 -22.21
N ILE A 39 21.19 -2.51 -23.34
CA ILE A 39 20.51 -2.41 -24.63
C ILE A 39 19.90 -3.76 -25.04
N GLU A 40 20.55 -4.88 -24.78
CA GLU A 40 19.99 -6.21 -25.11
C GLU A 40 18.67 -6.46 -24.38
N HIS A 41 18.55 -6.10 -23.09
CA HIS A 41 17.28 -6.16 -22.36
C HIS A 41 16.20 -5.24 -22.98
N GLN A 42 16.58 -4.04 -23.42
CA GLN A 42 15.66 -3.10 -24.07
C GLN A 42 15.18 -3.63 -25.44
N LEU A 43 16.08 -4.19 -26.23
CA LEU A 43 15.78 -4.79 -27.54
C LEU A 43 14.85 -6.00 -27.39
N ASP A 44 15.09 -6.86 -26.40
CA ASP A 44 14.21 -7.99 -26.08
C ASP A 44 12.79 -7.50 -25.71
N LEU A 45 12.69 -6.41 -24.94
CA LEU A 45 11.40 -5.82 -24.57
C LEU A 45 10.68 -5.25 -25.80
N LEU A 46 11.36 -4.46 -26.64
CA LEU A 46 10.78 -3.92 -27.88
C LEU A 46 10.30 -5.05 -28.80
N LYS A 47 11.11 -6.09 -28.98
CA LYS A 47 10.77 -7.29 -29.75
C LYS A 47 9.54 -8.01 -29.20
N LYS A 48 9.45 -8.17 -27.87
CA LYS A 48 8.30 -8.80 -27.19
C LYS A 48 6.98 -8.12 -27.56
N TYR A 49 6.99 -6.80 -27.77
CA TYR A 49 5.81 -6.02 -28.18
C TYR A 49 5.75 -5.73 -29.70
N GLY A 50 6.50 -6.48 -30.52
CA GLY A 50 6.42 -6.41 -31.98
C GLY A 50 7.14 -5.23 -32.64
N ILE A 51 7.92 -4.44 -31.88
CA ILE A 51 8.70 -3.32 -32.39
C ILE A 51 10.02 -3.86 -32.94
N GLN A 52 10.05 -4.06 -34.26
CA GLN A 52 11.17 -4.73 -34.94
C GLN A 52 12.21 -3.78 -35.54
N SER A 53 11.84 -2.54 -35.83
CA SER A 53 12.75 -1.53 -36.39
C SER A 53 13.26 -0.64 -35.26
N VAL A 54 14.59 -0.58 -35.09
CA VAL A 54 15.22 0.16 -34.00
C VAL A 54 16.35 1.04 -34.56
N TYR A 55 16.39 2.29 -34.11
CA TYR A 55 17.52 3.19 -34.30
C TYR A 55 18.30 3.31 -33.00
N ILE A 56 19.61 3.05 -33.03
CA ILE A 56 20.50 3.29 -31.90
C ILE A 56 21.35 4.52 -32.22
N LEU A 57 21.21 5.55 -31.41
CA LEU A 57 21.91 6.82 -31.56
C LEU A 57 23.23 6.73 -30.79
N THR A 58 24.33 6.54 -31.51
CA THR A 58 25.66 6.26 -30.97
C THR A 58 26.51 7.51 -30.91
N GLY A 59 27.45 7.53 -29.96
CA GLY A 59 28.40 8.63 -29.77
C GLY A 59 29.70 8.08 -29.20
N TYR A 60 30.00 8.40 -27.94
CA TYR A 60 31.19 7.88 -27.28
C TYR A 60 31.24 6.33 -27.28
N LEU A 61 32.35 5.76 -27.77
CA LEU A 61 32.54 4.31 -27.95
C LEU A 61 31.45 3.61 -28.79
N GLY A 62 30.81 4.32 -29.72
CA GLY A 62 29.74 3.79 -30.57
C GLY A 62 30.13 2.53 -31.36
N HIS A 63 31.41 2.36 -31.72
CA HIS A 63 31.90 1.16 -32.40
C HIS A 63 31.69 -0.12 -31.58
N VAL A 64 31.86 -0.08 -30.25
CA VAL A 64 31.64 -1.25 -29.37
C VAL A 64 30.19 -1.73 -29.44
N ILE A 65 29.24 -0.79 -29.53
CA ILE A 65 27.81 -1.09 -29.66
C ILE A 65 27.53 -1.72 -31.03
N LYS A 66 28.04 -1.10 -32.11
CA LYS A 66 27.85 -1.58 -33.48
C LYS A 66 28.45 -2.96 -33.72
N ASP A 67 29.67 -3.20 -33.23
CA ASP A 67 30.37 -4.47 -33.39
C ASP A 67 29.62 -5.62 -32.69
N TYR A 68 28.97 -5.34 -31.56
CA TYR A 68 28.19 -6.33 -30.82
C TYR A 68 26.81 -6.61 -31.44
N PHE A 69 26.07 -5.57 -31.81
CA PHE A 69 24.69 -5.70 -32.27
C PHE A 69 24.55 -5.90 -33.78
N GLY A 70 25.55 -5.51 -34.58
CA GLY A 70 25.49 -5.61 -36.04
C GLY A 70 24.25 -4.92 -36.60
N ASP A 71 23.64 -5.50 -37.63
CA ASP A 71 22.35 -5.06 -38.19
C ASP A 71 21.13 -5.53 -37.38
N GLY A 72 21.34 -6.21 -36.25
CA GLY A 72 20.28 -6.78 -35.40
C GLY A 72 19.74 -8.14 -35.85
N SER A 73 20.24 -8.70 -36.97
CA SER A 73 19.75 -9.99 -37.51
C SER A 73 19.87 -11.14 -36.49
N THR A 74 20.94 -11.18 -35.71
CA THR A 74 21.15 -12.16 -34.62
C THR A 74 20.12 -12.02 -33.49
N PHE A 75 19.54 -10.83 -33.31
CA PHE A 75 18.50 -10.53 -32.33
C PHE A 75 17.08 -10.65 -32.93
N ASN A 76 16.95 -10.95 -34.23
CA ASN A 76 15.71 -10.87 -35.02
C ASN A 76 15.07 -9.46 -34.98
N LEU A 77 15.92 -8.45 -35.14
CA LEU A 77 15.54 -7.04 -35.23
C LEU A 77 16.21 -6.42 -36.46
N ASN A 78 15.73 -5.25 -36.87
CA ASN A 78 16.36 -4.40 -37.88
C ASN A 78 16.94 -3.17 -37.16
N ILE A 79 18.24 -3.21 -36.88
CA ILE A 79 18.93 -2.16 -36.15
C ILE A 79 19.68 -1.26 -37.13
N LYS A 80 19.44 0.05 -37.01
CA LYS A 80 20.17 1.10 -37.73
C LYS A 80 20.85 2.03 -36.74
N TYR A 81 21.93 2.67 -37.17
CA TYR A 81 22.71 3.56 -36.31
C TYR A 81 22.74 4.96 -36.87
N LEU A 82 22.76 5.94 -35.97
CA LEU A 82 23.11 7.32 -36.28
C LEU A 82 24.19 7.76 -35.30
N ASP A 83 25.34 8.17 -35.84
CA ASP A 83 26.45 8.64 -35.04
C ASP A 83 26.36 10.13 -34.79
N GLU A 84 26.70 10.54 -33.57
CA GLU A 84 27.06 11.92 -33.24
C GLU A 84 28.59 12.05 -33.15
N ASP A 85 29.17 12.94 -33.96
CA ASP A 85 30.61 13.27 -33.89
C ASP A 85 30.93 14.17 -32.68
N ILE A 86 29.95 14.99 -32.30
CA ILE A 86 29.98 15.88 -31.14
C ILE A 86 28.75 15.61 -30.28
N PRO A 87 28.80 15.76 -28.94
CA PRO A 87 27.62 15.54 -28.10
C PRO A 87 26.48 16.51 -28.44
N LEU A 88 25.37 15.99 -28.97
CA LEU A 88 24.18 16.75 -29.36
C LEU A 88 23.09 16.78 -28.27
N GLY A 89 23.33 16.15 -27.12
CA GLY A 89 22.35 16.07 -26.05
C GLY A 89 21.22 15.08 -26.36
N THR A 90 20.26 14.96 -25.44
CA THR A 90 19.23 13.91 -25.50
C THR A 90 18.21 14.13 -26.59
N ALA A 91 17.89 15.39 -26.93
CA ALA A 91 16.98 15.72 -28.01
C ALA A 91 17.70 15.96 -29.33
N GLY A 92 18.84 16.67 -29.30
CA GLY A 92 19.56 17.04 -30.52
C GLY A 92 20.03 15.82 -31.32
N CYS A 93 20.42 14.72 -30.65
CA CYS A 93 20.79 13.48 -31.32
C CYS A 93 19.62 12.79 -32.05
N VAL A 94 18.37 13.08 -31.68
CA VAL A 94 17.16 12.51 -32.30
C VAL A 94 16.76 13.31 -33.55
N LYS A 95 17.10 14.60 -33.64
CA LYS A 95 16.72 15.49 -34.74
C LYS A 95 16.97 14.94 -36.16
N PRO A 96 18.09 14.26 -36.47
CA PRO A 96 18.32 13.71 -37.81
C PRO A 96 17.25 12.70 -38.26
N LEU A 97 16.54 12.07 -37.32
CA LEU A 97 15.44 11.16 -37.62
C LEU A 97 14.22 11.85 -38.24
N ALA A 98 14.12 13.18 -38.20
CA ALA A 98 13.03 13.94 -38.83
C ALA A 98 12.91 13.68 -40.35
N LYS A 99 13.99 13.28 -41.01
CA LYS A 99 14.00 12.94 -42.45
C LYS A 99 13.58 11.49 -42.73
N ILE A 100 13.38 10.70 -41.69
CA ILE A 100 13.29 9.23 -41.74
C ILE A 100 11.97 8.74 -41.15
N LEU A 101 11.60 9.26 -39.97
CA LEU A 101 10.41 8.84 -39.23
C LEU A 101 9.20 9.69 -39.61
N ASN A 102 8.12 9.02 -40.03
CA ASN A 102 6.86 9.64 -40.45
C ASN A 102 5.67 9.28 -39.55
N GLY A 103 5.91 8.53 -38.48
CA GLY A 103 4.90 8.13 -37.50
C GLY A 103 5.49 8.13 -36.09
N ASP A 104 4.66 7.81 -35.11
CA ASP A 104 5.06 7.81 -33.70
C ASP A 104 6.23 6.84 -33.46
N PHE A 105 7.08 7.22 -32.51
CA PHE A 105 8.26 6.44 -32.15
C PHE A 105 8.46 6.45 -30.63
N ILE A 106 9.00 5.34 -30.11
CA ILE A 106 9.31 5.20 -28.69
C ILE A 106 10.79 5.44 -28.46
N VAL A 107 11.12 6.27 -27.47
CA VAL A 107 12.48 6.67 -27.11
C VAL A 107 12.84 6.08 -25.76
N PHE A 108 13.94 5.32 -25.74
CA PHE A 108 14.60 4.84 -24.53
C PHE A 108 15.99 5.46 -24.37
N TYR A 109 16.36 5.76 -23.14
CA TYR A 109 17.74 6.10 -22.81
C TYR A 109 18.50 4.79 -22.57
N GLY A 110 19.68 4.66 -23.17
CA GLY A 110 20.45 3.41 -23.17
C GLY A 110 21.02 3.00 -21.81
N ASP A 111 20.82 3.81 -20.76
CA ASP A 111 21.22 3.50 -19.39
C ASP A 111 20.05 3.16 -18.45
N ILE A 112 18.89 2.86 -19.01
CA ILE A 112 17.70 2.48 -18.25
C ILE A 112 17.41 1.00 -18.42
N ILE A 113 17.21 0.30 -17.30
CA ILE A 113 16.64 -1.05 -17.28
C ILE A 113 15.16 -0.92 -16.97
N LEU A 114 14.33 -1.56 -17.80
CA LEU A 114 12.89 -1.50 -17.69
C LEU A 114 12.22 -2.83 -18.06
N ASP A 115 11.06 -3.08 -17.45
CA ASP A 115 10.12 -4.13 -17.85
C ASP A 115 8.69 -3.60 -17.63
N ILE A 116 8.10 -3.09 -18.71
CA ILE A 116 6.81 -2.40 -18.71
C ILE A 116 5.87 -3.02 -19.75
N LYS A 117 4.58 -2.79 -19.57
CA LYS A 117 3.52 -3.14 -20.52
C LYS A 117 3.43 -2.08 -21.63
N ILE A 118 4.26 -2.23 -22.66
CA ILE A 118 4.43 -1.23 -23.74
C ILE A 118 3.14 -1.02 -24.54
N ASP A 119 2.35 -2.06 -24.78
CA ASP A 119 1.05 -1.97 -25.46
C ASP A 119 0.07 -1.03 -24.73
N ASP A 120 0.05 -1.04 -23.40
CA ASP A 120 -0.74 -0.07 -22.62
C ASP A 120 -0.21 1.35 -22.79
N PHE A 121 1.12 1.52 -22.81
CA PHE A 121 1.75 2.83 -23.01
C PHE A 121 1.44 3.42 -24.40
N ILE A 122 1.50 2.59 -25.45
CA ILE A 122 1.12 2.95 -26.82
C ILE A 122 -0.37 3.27 -26.90
N SER A 123 -1.23 2.42 -26.34
CA SER A 123 -2.68 2.63 -26.35
C SER A 123 -3.06 3.92 -25.63
N PHE A 124 -2.41 4.23 -24.50
CA PHE A 124 -2.60 5.48 -23.80
C PHE A 124 -2.21 6.69 -24.66
N HIS A 125 -1.06 6.64 -25.33
CA HIS A 125 -0.60 7.70 -26.23
C HIS A 125 -1.62 7.96 -27.37
N HIS A 126 -2.02 6.90 -28.08
CA HIS A 126 -2.98 7.01 -29.18
C HIS A 126 -4.36 7.53 -28.70
N ASN A 127 -4.84 7.07 -27.54
CA ASN A 127 -6.13 7.50 -26.99
C ASN A 127 -6.12 8.97 -26.55
N LYS A 128 -4.98 9.48 -26.06
CA LYS A 128 -4.84 10.90 -25.68
C LYS A 128 -4.62 11.81 -26.89
N GLY A 129 -3.93 11.33 -27.93
CA GLY A 129 -3.76 12.02 -29.20
C GLY A 129 -2.90 13.29 -29.15
N GLY A 130 -2.00 13.40 -28.17
CA GLY A 130 -1.04 14.52 -28.07
C GLY A 130 0.30 14.21 -28.72
N SER A 131 1.13 15.24 -28.91
CA SER A 131 2.42 15.15 -29.60
C SER A 131 3.50 14.36 -28.84
N GLY A 132 3.25 14.05 -27.57
CA GLY A 132 4.16 13.25 -26.77
C GLY A 132 3.54 12.73 -25.49
N THR A 133 3.98 11.55 -25.08
CA THR A 133 3.64 10.95 -23.79
C THR A 133 4.90 10.52 -23.07
N LEU A 134 5.07 11.04 -21.85
CA LEU A 134 6.19 10.74 -20.98
C LEU A 134 5.79 9.66 -19.98
N LEU A 135 6.62 8.63 -19.82
CA LEU A 135 6.45 7.69 -18.72
C LEU A 135 6.88 8.37 -17.42
N ILE A 136 6.00 8.37 -16.44
CA ILE A 136 6.19 9.02 -15.14
C ILE A 136 5.87 8.06 -14.01
N HIS A 137 6.57 8.22 -12.88
CA HIS A 137 6.37 7.37 -11.71
C HIS A 137 6.75 8.08 -10.41
N PRO A 138 6.16 7.74 -9.26
CA PRO A 138 6.68 8.17 -7.98
C PRO A 138 8.00 7.46 -7.66
N ASN A 139 8.87 8.10 -6.87
CA ASN A 139 10.15 7.50 -6.52
C ASN A 139 10.55 7.69 -5.04
N ASP A 140 11.57 6.96 -4.62
CA ASP A 140 12.12 6.96 -3.26
C ASP A 140 13.15 8.09 -3.02
N HIS A 141 13.42 8.93 -4.02
CA HIS A 141 14.40 10.03 -3.94
C HIS A 141 13.93 11.27 -4.73
N PRO A 142 12.76 11.85 -4.40
CA PRO A 142 12.15 12.88 -5.24
C PRO A 142 12.95 14.19 -5.23
N TYR A 143 13.72 14.47 -4.18
CA TYR A 143 14.58 15.64 -4.07
C TYR A 143 15.69 15.68 -5.13
N ASP A 144 16.21 14.51 -5.53
CA ASP A 144 17.28 14.37 -6.54
C ASP A 144 16.73 13.99 -7.93
N SER A 145 15.47 14.30 -8.22
CA SER A 145 14.83 13.99 -9.51
C SER A 145 14.22 15.22 -10.15
N ASP A 146 14.20 15.31 -11.47
CA ASP A 146 13.35 16.28 -12.15
C ASP A 146 11.92 15.73 -12.13
N LEU A 147 10.96 16.57 -11.72
CA LEU A 147 9.57 16.16 -11.50
C LEU A 147 8.66 16.79 -12.55
N VAL A 148 7.49 16.19 -12.73
CA VAL A 148 6.47 16.62 -13.68
C VAL A 148 5.18 16.90 -12.92
N VAL A 149 4.59 18.07 -13.13
CA VAL A 149 3.24 18.38 -12.65
C VAL A 149 2.27 18.03 -13.76
N ILE A 150 1.21 17.29 -13.41
CA ILE A 150 0.14 16.92 -14.32
C ILE A 150 -1.21 17.34 -13.76
N ASP A 151 -2.18 17.57 -14.64
CA ASP A 151 -3.57 17.82 -14.28
C ASP A 151 -4.40 16.52 -14.21
N GLU A 152 -5.71 16.67 -13.96
CA GLU A 152 -6.67 15.55 -13.85
C GLU A 152 -6.84 14.76 -15.16
N ASP A 153 -6.54 15.38 -16.30
CA ASP A 153 -6.57 14.75 -17.63
C ASP A 153 -5.22 14.11 -17.99
N GLU A 154 -4.30 13.99 -17.03
CA GLU A 154 -2.91 13.53 -17.20
C GLU A 154 -2.09 14.40 -18.16
N THR A 155 -2.52 15.65 -18.42
CA THR A 155 -1.77 16.61 -19.23
C THR A 155 -0.62 17.16 -18.40
N ILE A 156 0.57 17.23 -18.99
CA ILE A 156 1.72 17.87 -18.37
C ILE A 156 1.54 19.38 -18.39
N VAL A 157 1.59 20.00 -17.22
CA VAL A 157 1.43 21.45 -17.06
C VAL A 157 2.75 22.14 -16.74
N GLU A 158 3.67 21.47 -16.05
CA GLU A 158 4.93 22.06 -15.60
C GLU A 158 6.01 21.01 -15.36
N PHE A 159 7.29 21.42 -15.49
CA PHE A 159 8.45 20.65 -15.07
C PHE A 159 9.14 21.34 -13.89
N LEU A 160 9.39 20.60 -12.81
CA LEU A 160 10.05 21.09 -11.62
C LEU A 160 11.47 20.52 -11.54
N PHE A 161 12.46 21.36 -11.84
CA PHE A 161 13.87 21.00 -11.79
C PHE A 161 14.39 20.97 -10.35
N LYS A 162 15.38 20.11 -10.07
CA LYS A 162 15.96 19.88 -8.73
C LYS A 162 16.20 21.17 -7.91
N ASP A 163 16.78 22.18 -8.54
CA ASP A 163 17.20 23.42 -7.87
C ASP A 163 16.10 24.50 -7.81
N GLN A 164 14.90 24.20 -8.33
CA GLN A 164 13.80 25.16 -8.51
C GLN A 164 12.47 24.65 -7.93
N LYS A 165 12.51 23.63 -7.07
CA LYS A 165 11.29 23.07 -6.48
C LYS A 165 10.67 24.04 -5.46
N PRO A 166 9.33 24.14 -5.41
CA PRO A 166 8.65 24.82 -4.33
C PRO A 166 8.89 24.10 -2.99
N GLN A 167 8.49 24.72 -1.88
CA GLN A 167 8.58 24.12 -0.55
C GLN A 167 7.90 22.74 -0.47
N TYR A 168 6.75 22.60 -1.13
CA TYR A 168 6.00 21.35 -1.21
C TYR A 168 5.67 21.04 -2.67
N TYR A 169 5.94 19.81 -3.09
CA TYR A 169 5.79 19.34 -4.47
C TYR A 169 5.23 17.90 -4.50
N GLY A 170 4.55 17.56 -5.58
CA GLY A 170 4.11 16.19 -5.83
C GLY A 170 5.26 15.29 -6.25
N ASN A 171 5.19 14.00 -5.90
CA ASN A 171 6.24 13.02 -6.22
C ASN A 171 5.93 12.30 -7.53
N THR A 172 6.22 12.95 -8.65
CA THR A 172 6.04 12.39 -9.99
C THR A 172 7.30 12.64 -10.81
N ALA A 173 8.18 11.65 -10.86
CA ALA A 173 9.45 11.75 -11.57
C ALA A 173 9.31 11.38 -13.04
N ASN A 174 10.07 12.08 -13.89
CA ASN A 174 10.26 11.70 -15.28
C ASN A 174 11.14 10.45 -15.37
N ALA A 175 10.68 9.42 -16.08
CA ALA A 175 11.41 8.18 -16.27
C ALA A 175 12.37 8.19 -17.47
N ALA A 176 12.44 9.29 -18.23
CA ALA A 176 13.23 9.40 -19.45
C ALA A 176 12.90 8.32 -20.51
N ILE A 177 11.62 7.99 -20.61
CA ILE A 177 11.04 7.10 -21.62
C ILE A 177 9.85 7.82 -22.23
N TYR A 178 9.81 7.92 -23.56
CA TYR A 178 8.84 8.75 -24.27
C TYR A 178 8.23 8.01 -25.44
N ILE A 179 6.95 8.24 -25.74
CA ILE A 179 6.40 8.06 -27.09
C ILE A 179 6.18 9.46 -27.67
N LEU A 180 6.69 9.70 -28.87
CA LEU A 180 6.68 11.02 -29.49
C LEU A 180 6.12 10.94 -30.91
N SER A 181 5.33 11.95 -31.27
CA SER A 181 4.87 12.16 -32.64
C SER A 181 5.87 12.98 -33.45
N PRO A 182 5.87 12.87 -34.79
CA PRO A 182 6.87 13.54 -35.65
C PRO A 182 6.88 15.08 -35.55
N ASP A 183 5.80 15.71 -35.11
CA ASP A 183 5.76 17.17 -34.92
C ASP A 183 6.72 17.67 -33.83
N VAL A 184 7.18 16.79 -32.91
CA VAL A 184 8.24 17.10 -31.93
C VAL A 184 9.51 17.62 -32.60
N PHE A 185 9.83 17.18 -33.82
CA PHE A 185 11.04 17.59 -34.54
C PHE A 185 11.09 19.09 -34.84
N ASN A 186 9.93 19.75 -34.95
CA ASN A 186 9.83 21.19 -35.17
C ASN A 186 10.33 21.99 -33.95
N TYR A 187 10.36 21.36 -32.78
CA TYR A 187 10.74 21.97 -31.51
C TYR A 187 12.17 21.65 -31.08
N ILE A 188 12.88 20.76 -31.80
CA ILE A 188 14.26 20.41 -31.47
C ILE A 188 15.21 21.44 -32.09
N PRO A 189 15.94 22.24 -31.29
CA PRO A 189 16.92 23.19 -31.80
C PRO A 189 18.05 22.49 -32.57
N ASP A 190 18.76 23.23 -33.42
CA ASP A 190 20.03 22.73 -33.97
C ASP A 190 21.11 22.68 -32.88
N GLY A 191 21.93 21.64 -32.91
CA GLY A 191 23.03 21.45 -31.96
C GLY A 191 22.60 20.81 -30.63
N ASN A 192 23.34 21.12 -29.56
CA ASN A 192 23.15 20.48 -28.26
C ASN A 192 21.83 20.90 -27.60
N SER A 193 20.94 19.94 -27.38
CA SER A 193 19.64 20.18 -26.72
C SER A 193 19.12 18.96 -25.97
N ASP A 194 18.27 19.22 -24.97
CA ASP A 194 17.69 18.21 -24.09
C ASP A 194 16.15 18.26 -24.10
N PHE A 195 15.51 17.08 -24.01
CA PHE A 195 14.06 16.96 -24.05
C PHE A 195 13.35 17.73 -22.93
N ILE A 196 13.74 17.51 -21.67
CA ILE A 196 13.05 18.08 -20.52
C ILE A 196 13.45 19.54 -20.27
N LYS A 197 14.66 19.95 -20.65
CA LYS A 197 15.15 21.32 -20.43
C LYS A 197 14.84 22.28 -21.57
N ASN A 198 14.73 21.79 -22.81
CA ASN A 198 14.58 22.64 -23.98
C ASN A 198 13.28 22.36 -24.76
N VAL A 199 13.08 21.11 -25.20
CA VAL A 199 12.03 20.76 -26.17
C VAL A 199 10.64 20.79 -25.56
N PHE A 200 10.38 19.98 -24.53
CA PHE A 200 9.06 19.89 -23.91
C PHE A 200 8.60 21.23 -23.30
N PRO A 201 9.46 22.00 -22.59
CA PRO A 201 9.07 23.34 -22.16
C PRO A 201 8.70 24.27 -23.32
N SER A 202 9.33 24.13 -24.49
CA SER A 202 8.95 24.93 -25.66
C SER A 202 7.61 24.51 -26.25
N MET A 203 7.34 23.22 -26.31
CA MET A 203 6.05 22.68 -26.75
C MET A 203 4.91 23.18 -25.85
N LEU A 204 5.10 23.11 -24.52
CA LEU A 204 4.10 23.59 -23.56
C LEU A 204 3.82 25.10 -23.72
N ARG A 205 4.85 25.93 -23.93
CA ARG A 205 4.69 27.38 -24.17
C ARG A 205 3.85 27.67 -25.41
N ASP A 206 3.95 26.83 -26.44
CA ASP A 206 3.19 26.97 -27.68
C ASP A 206 1.82 26.28 -27.62
N GLY A 207 1.40 25.80 -26.43
CA GLY A 207 0.10 25.17 -26.21
C GLY A 207 0.00 23.73 -26.74
N ILE A 208 1.12 23.11 -27.08
CA ILE A 208 1.16 21.71 -27.52
C ILE A 208 0.97 20.80 -26.32
N LYS A 209 0.06 19.84 -26.46
CA LYS A 209 -0.30 18.91 -25.39
C LYS A 209 0.71 17.77 -25.29
N LEU A 210 1.26 17.62 -24.10
CA LEU A 210 2.06 16.47 -23.68
C LEU A 210 1.34 15.78 -22.52
N TYR A 211 1.45 14.45 -22.44
CA TYR A 211 0.75 13.65 -21.44
C TYR A 211 1.70 12.83 -20.57
N GLY A 212 1.31 12.58 -19.33
CA GLY A 212 2.01 11.67 -18.41
C GLY A 212 1.35 10.30 -18.38
N TYR A 213 2.07 9.25 -18.76
CA TYR A 213 1.65 7.86 -18.50
C TYR A 213 2.21 7.42 -17.15
N ARG A 214 1.33 7.40 -16.14
CA ARG A 214 1.69 6.99 -14.78
C ARG A 214 1.75 5.47 -14.63
N THR A 215 2.88 4.97 -14.12
CA THR A 215 3.08 3.55 -13.85
C THR A 215 3.94 3.31 -12.61
N SER A 216 3.78 2.14 -12.01
CA SER A 216 4.60 1.63 -10.90
C SER A 216 5.38 0.37 -11.30
N GLU A 217 5.49 0.14 -12.61
CA GLU A 217 6.28 -0.93 -13.21
C GLU A 217 7.78 -0.66 -13.06
N TYR A 218 8.60 -1.65 -13.40
CA TYR A 218 10.04 -1.56 -13.17
C TYR A 218 10.69 -0.62 -14.18
N VAL A 219 11.21 0.51 -13.68
CA VAL A 219 12.08 1.41 -14.42
C VAL A 219 13.18 1.90 -13.49
N LYS A 220 14.44 1.65 -13.85
CA LYS A 220 15.61 2.07 -13.07
C LYS A 220 16.76 2.49 -13.98
N ASP A 221 17.29 3.68 -13.73
CA ASP A 221 18.56 4.10 -14.30
C ASP A 221 19.73 3.42 -13.57
N MET A 222 20.79 3.11 -14.30
CA MET A 222 22.03 2.57 -13.72
C MET A 222 23.09 3.65 -13.52
N GLY A 223 22.71 4.90 -13.27
CA GLY A 223 23.61 6.05 -13.32
C GLY A 223 24.77 6.05 -12.32
N THR A 224 24.73 5.21 -11.28
CA THR A 224 25.71 5.08 -10.19
C THR A 224 25.98 3.61 -9.85
N VAL A 225 27.07 3.34 -9.11
CA VAL A 225 27.44 1.98 -8.67
C VAL A 225 26.34 1.36 -7.82
N ASP A 226 25.84 2.09 -6.83
CA ASP A 226 24.76 1.62 -5.95
C ASP A 226 23.48 1.28 -6.71
N ARG A 227 23.14 2.07 -7.73
CA ARG A 227 21.97 1.80 -8.59
C ARG A 227 22.18 0.54 -9.41
N LEU A 228 23.37 0.33 -9.98
CA LEU A 228 23.69 -0.88 -10.73
C LEU A 228 23.62 -2.14 -9.84
N GLU A 229 24.15 -2.10 -8.62
CA GLU A 229 24.05 -3.22 -7.67
C GLU A 229 22.60 -3.48 -7.27
N LYS A 230 21.81 -2.43 -6.99
CA LYS A 230 20.37 -2.58 -6.72
C LYS A 230 19.64 -3.23 -7.90
N ILE A 231 19.94 -2.84 -9.14
CA ILE A 231 19.36 -3.46 -10.33
C ILE A 231 19.74 -4.94 -10.41
N ARG A 232 20.99 -5.31 -10.13
CA ARG A 232 21.42 -6.73 -10.13
C ARG A 232 20.63 -7.55 -9.12
N ILE A 233 20.45 -7.03 -7.90
CA ILE A 233 19.63 -7.67 -6.86
C ILE A 233 18.18 -7.81 -7.33
N ASP A 234 17.58 -6.72 -7.80
CA ASP A 234 16.18 -6.67 -8.25
C ASP A 234 15.93 -7.66 -9.41
N MET A 235 16.85 -7.75 -10.38
CA MET A 235 16.80 -8.72 -11.48
C MET A 235 16.89 -10.17 -10.98
N ASN A 236 17.78 -10.45 -10.01
CA ASN A 236 17.95 -11.79 -9.45
C ASN A 236 16.73 -12.30 -8.69
N VAL A 237 16.01 -11.41 -7.99
CA VAL A 237 14.76 -11.77 -7.27
C VAL A 237 13.52 -11.74 -8.17
N GLY A 238 13.69 -11.47 -9.47
CA GLY A 238 12.63 -11.42 -10.47
C GLY A 238 11.67 -10.24 -10.28
N LYS A 239 12.13 -9.14 -9.67
CA LYS A 239 11.28 -7.98 -9.40
C LYS A 239 10.69 -7.35 -10.67
N PRO A 240 11.44 -7.15 -11.77
CA PRO A 240 10.88 -6.54 -12.98
C PRO A 240 9.63 -7.24 -13.48
N TYR A 241 9.74 -8.56 -13.64
CA TYR A 241 8.62 -9.43 -14.00
C TYR A 241 7.44 -9.30 -13.03
N LYS A 242 7.67 -9.39 -11.71
CA LYS A 242 6.61 -9.29 -10.69
C LYS A 242 5.91 -7.92 -10.68
N THR A 243 6.61 -6.87 -11.07
CA THR A 243 6.08 -5.50 -11.03
C THR A 243 5.43 -5.05 -12.34
N CYS A 244 5.64 -5.78 -13.44
CA CYS A 244 5.04 -5.50 -14.74
C CYS A 244 3.51 -5.66 -14.69
N LYS A 245 2.76 -4.75 -15.32
CA LYS A 245 1.28 -4.73 -15.33
C LYS A 245 0.65 -5.93 -16.04
N VAL A 246 1.43 -6.78 -16.71
CA VAL A 246 0.94 -8.09 -17.19
C VAL A 246 0.51 -8.99 -16.01
N HIS A 247 1.11 -8.80 -14.83
CA HIS A 247 0.81 -9.56 -13.62
C HIS A 247 0.00 -8.73 -12.66
N LYS A 248 -0.96 -9.37 -11.99
CA LYS A 248 -1.70 -8.71 -10.92
C LYS A 248 -0.79 -8.43 -9.73
N ARG A 249 -0.94 -7.26 -9.11
CA ARG A 249 -0.18 -6.87 -7.92
C ARG A 249 -1.11 -6.51 -6.78
N PRO A 250 -0.84 -6.97 -5.55
CA PRO A 250 -1.67 -6.59 -4.42
C PRO A 250 -1.42 -5.13 -4.04
N ALA A 251 -2.42 -4.48 -3.45
CA ALA A 251 -2.37 -3.08 -3.07
C ALA A 251 -2.88 -2.85 -1.63
N ILE A 252 -2.37 -1.79 -1.01
CA ILE A 252 -2.88 -1.26 0.25
C ILE A 252 -3.42 0.14 -0.03
N PHE A 253 -4.73 0.28 0.15
CA PHE A 253 -5.46 1.53 0.09
C PHE A 253 -5.54 2.11 1.50
N PHE A 254 -5.17 3.38 1.63
CA PHE A 254 -5.21 4.10 2.88
C PHE A 254 -6.24 5.22 2.79
N ASP A 255 -7.03 5.42 3.84
CA ASP A 255 -7.57 6.74 4.09
C ASP A 255 -6.45 7.74 4.45
N ARG A 256 -6.70 9.03 4.24
CA ARG A 256 -5.77 10.11 4.55
C ARG A 256 -5.88 10.56 6.01
N ASP A 257 -7.06 11.05 6.40
CA ASP A 257 -7.28 11.88 7.58
C ASP A 257 -7.56 11.01 8.80
N GLY A 258 -6.68 11.03 9.81
CA GLY A 258 -6.79 10.14 10.96
C GLY A 258 -6.17 8.75 10.72
N THR A 259 -5.62 8.51 9.52
CA THR A 259 -4.92 7.27 9.16
C THR A 259 -3.45 7.53 8.85
N ILE A 260 -3.13 8.36 7.85
CA ILE A 260 -1.74 8.74 7.51
C ILE A 260 -1.34 10.04 8.23
N ILE A 261 -2.25 11.01 8.29
CA ILE A 261 -2.08 12.28 9.00
C ILE A 261 -3.00 12.37 10.21
N GLU A 262 -2.67 13.25 11.16
CA GLU A 262 -3.57 13.60 12.27
C GLU A 262 -4.91 14.13 11.73
N TYR A 263 -6.02 13.75 12.37
CA TYR A 263 -7.35 14.19 11.95
C TYR A 263 -7.52 15.69 12.24
N VAL A 264 -7.84 16.45 11.19
CA VAL A 264 -8.20 17.86 11.28
C VAL A 264 -9.57 18.02 10.63
N ASP A 265 -10.54 18.55 11.39
CA ASP A 265 -11.90 18.74 10.87
C ASP A 265 -11.89 19.78 9.74
N LEU A 266 -12.47 19.42 8.60
CA LEU A 266 -12.51 20.26 7.39
C LEU A 266 -11.14 20.84 7.00
N LEU A 267 -10.10 19.99 6.99
CA LEU A 267 -8.75 20.38 6.59
C LEU A 267 -8.73 21.11 5.24
N HIS A 268 -8.32 22.37 5.25
CA HIS A 268 -8.26 23.25 4.07
C HIS A 268 -7.01 24.13 4.04
N LYS A 269 -6.07 23.94 4.98
CA LYS A 269 -4.80 24.66 5.04
C LYS A 269 -3.65 23.68 5.00
N VAL A 270 -2.66 23.97 4.17
CA VAL A 270 -1.46 23.14 4.01
C VAL A 270 -0.68 23.05 5.32
N ASP A 271 -0.60 24.13 6.10
CA ASP A 271 0.19 24.16 7.34
C ASP A 271 -0.36 23.30 8.47
N ASP A 272 -1.67 23.03 8.47
CA ASP A 272 -2.34 22.20 9.48
C ASP A 272 -2.04 20.70 9.33
N ILE A 273 -1.38 20.29 8.24
CA ILE A 273 -0.98 18.90 8.01
C ILE A 273 0.15 18.50 8.95
N LYS A 274 -0.08 17.39 9.65
CA LYS A 274 0.92 16.68 10.43
C LYS A 274 0.83 15.18 10.19
N LEU A 275 1.88 14.59 9.62
CA LEU A 275 2.00 13.13 9.53
C LEU A 275 2.10 12.54 10.93
N PHE A 276 1.49 11.39 11.15
CA PHE A 276 1.88 10.59 12.30
C PHE A 276 3.34 10.17 12.15
N SER A 277 4.08 10.13 13.27
CA SER A 277 5.51 9.81 13.28
C SER A 277 5.84 8.43 12.68
N PHE A 278 4.89 7.48 12.78
CA PHE A 278 5.04 6.14 12.22
C PHE A 278 4.69 6.05 10.72
N SER A 279 4.04 7.05 10.13
CA SER A 279 3.49 6.95 8.77
C SER A 279 4.55 6.78 7.68
N PRO A 280 5.62 7.59 7.62
CA PRO A 280 6.60 7.46 6.54
C PRO A 280 7.27 6.08 6.52
N MET A 281 7.71 5.59 7.68
CA MET A 281 8.36 4.28 7.77
C MET A 281 7.39 3.13 7.46
N SER A 282 6.11 3.26 7.82
CA SER A 282 5.09 2.28 7.46
C SER A 282 4.89 2.22 5.93
N ILE A 283 4.71 3.37 5.28
CA ILE A 283 4.56 3.42 3.82
C ILE A 283 5.83 2.92 3.11
N LYS A 284 7.01 3.26 3.64
CA LYS A 284 8.27 2.72 3.13
C LYS A 284 8.31 1.19 3.16
N LYS A 285 7.88 0.55 4.25
CA LYS A 285 7.78 -0.92 4.31
C LYS A 285 6.86 -1.46 3.21
N VAL A 286 5.74 -0.78 2.93
CA VAL A 286 4.85 -1.15 1.80
C VAL A 286 5.61 -1.08 0.48
N ASN A 287 6.29 0.02 0.20
CA ASN A 287 7.07 0.19 -1.03
C ASN A 287 8.15 -0.90 -1.20
N ASP A 288 8.77 -1.32 -0.10
CA ASP A 288 9.82 -2.34 -0.10
C ASP A 288 9.25 -3.78 -0.17
N SER A 289 7.95 -3.99 0.10
CA SER A 289 7.29 -5.30 0.11
C SER A 289 6.80 -5.79 -1.26
N GLY A 290 6.70 -4.89 -2.24
CA GLY A 290 6.13 -5.17 -3.58
C GLY A 290 4.63 -4.86 -3.73
N TYR A 291 3.93 -4.58 -2.62
CA TYR A 291 2.58 -4.01 -2.65
C TYR A 291 2.60 -2.60 -3.27
N LEU A 292 1.49 -2.26 -3.93
CA LEU A 292 1.20 -0.88 -4.31
C LEU A 292 0.58 -0.13 -3.12
N SER A 293 0.84 1.17 -2.98
CA SER A 293 0.29 2.04 -1.95
C SER A 293 -0.55 3.17 -2.55
N PHE A 294 -1.82 3.26 -2.16
CA PHE A 294 -2.74 4.30 -2.66
C PHE A 294 -3.39 5.06 -1.51
N ILE A 295 -3.61 6.35 -1.68
CA ILE A 295 -4.50 7.12 -0.80
C ILE A 295 -5.85 7.28 -1.49
N VAL A 296 -6.94 6.99 -0.80
CA VAL A 296 -8.32 7.22 -1.25
C VAL A 296 -9.08 8.05 -0.22
N THR A 297 -9.46 9.29 -0.56
CA THR A 297 -10.00 10.24 0.44
C THR A 297 -11.18 11.08 -0.06
N ASN A 298 -12.14 11.34 0.82
CA ASN A 298 -13.25 12.26 0.55
C ASN A 298 -12.83 13.69 0.90
N GLN A 299 -12.91 14.64 -0.03
CA GLN A 299 -12.51 16.04 0.15
C GLN A 299 -13.71 16.99 0.00
N PRO A 300 -14.69 16.95 0.93
CA PRO A 300 -15.92 17.71 0.82
C PRO A 300 -15.74 19.23 0.96
N VAL A 301 -14.56 19.69 1.39
CA VAL A 301 -14.20 21.11 1.52
C VAL A 301 -14.33 21.85 0.19
N VAL A 302 -14.13 21.16 -0.94
CA VAL A 302 -14.32 21.72 -2.29
C VAL A 302 -15.81 21.98 -2.57
N ALA A 303 -16.67 20.96 -2.40
CA ALA A 303 -18.11 21.15 -2.56
C ALA A 303 -18.74 22.15 -1.58
N ARG A 304 -18.12 22.33 -0.40
CA ARG A 304 -18.52 23.33 0.60
C ARG A 304 -17.98 24.73 0.30
N ASN A 305 -17.21 24.90 -0.79
CA ASN A 305 -16.59 26.16 -1.19
C ASN A 305 -15.67 26.75 -0.09
N ILE A 306 -15.02 25.88 0.70
CA ILE A 306 -14.05 26.26 1.73
C ILE A 306 -12.67 26.47 1.09
N CYS A 307 -12.32 25.63 0.11
CA CYS A 307 -11.14 25.78 -0.73
C CYS A 307 -11.39 25.18 -2.12
N ASP A 308 -10.46 25.42 -3.05
CA ASP A 308 -10.48 24.85 -4.40
C ASP A 308 -9.66 23.54 -4.49
N THR A 309 -9.71 22.90 -5.65
CA THR A 309 -8.95 21.67 -5.93
C THR A 309 -7.44 21.91 -5.90
N ALA A 310 -6.97 23.10 -6.30
CA ALA A 310 -5.56 23.48 -6.23
C ALA A 310 -5.03 23.47 -4.79
N THR A 311 -5.83 23.95 -3.82
CA THR A 311 -5.49 23.89 -2.40
C THR A 311 -5.38 22.43 -1.91
N VAL A 312 -6.30 21.55 -2.34
CA VAL A 312 -6.26 20.12 -2.03
C VAL A 312 -5.00 19.47 -2.61
N VAL A 313 -4.62 19.81 -3.85
CA VAL A 313 -3.37 19.37 -4.46
C VAL A 313 -2.16 19.86 -3.66
N GLY A 314 -2.16 21.11 -3.19
CA GLY A 314 -1.11 21.63 -2.30
C GLY A 314 -0.97 20.84 -0.99
N ILE A 315 -2.10 20.41 -0.40
CA ILE A 315 -2.13 19.54 0.77
C ILE A 315 -1.48 18.17 0.45
N HIS A 316 -1.85 17.57 -0.67
CA HIS A 316 -1.28 16.30 -1.13
C HIS A 316 0.22 16.41 -1.43
N ASN A 317 0.65 17.48 -2.08
CA ASN A 317 2.07 17.76 -2.34
C ASN A 317 2.87 17.82 -1.05
N LYS A 318 2.36 18.45 0.02
CA LYS A 318 3.03 18.45 1.32
C LYS A 318 3.15 17.03 1.90
N ILE A 319 2.11 16.21 1.81
CA ILE A 319 2.18 14.80 2.25
C ILE A 319 3.26 14.06 1.47
N GLU A 320 3.26 14.12 0.14
CA GLU A 320 4.25 13.44 -0.69
C GLU A 320 5.68 13.93 -0.44
N THR A 321 5.86 15.24 -0.25
CA THR A 321 7.16 15.84 0.09
C THR A 321 7.69 15.29 1.42
N LEU A 322 6.84 15.28 2.46
CA LEU A 322 7.21 14.81 3.79
C LEU A 322 7.50 13.31 3.81
N LEU A 323 6.75 12.50 3.06
CA LEU A 323 7.06 11.07 2.87
C LEU A 323 8.40 10.88 2.14
N GLY A 324 8.66 11.69 1.12
CA GLY A 324 9.90 11.67 0.34
C GLY A 324 11.16 11.92 1.16
N HIS A 325 11.09 12.70 2.24
CA HIS A 325 12.22 12.89 3.17
C HIS A 325 12.69 11.58 3.83
N GLU A 326 11.77 10.64 4.04
CA GLU A 326 12.04 9.31 4.61
C GLU A 326 12.13 8.23 3.52
N ARG A 327 12.30 8.63 2.25
CA ARG A 327 12.35 7.73 1.09
C ARG A 327 11.10 6.85 0.93
N ALA A 328 9.96 7.34 1.40
CA ALA A 328 8.65 6.71 1.23
C ALA A 328 7.87 7.40 0.12
N TYR A 329 6.98 6.67 -0.56
CA TYR A 329 6.11 7.25 -1.58
C TYR A 329 4.75 6.55 -1.66
N ILE A 330 3.78 7.26 -2.21
CA ILE A 330 2.46 6.74 -2.57
C ILE A 330 2.44 6.58 -4.09
N ASP A 331 1.93 5.46 -4.59
CA ASP A 331 1.82 5.22 -6.03
C ASP A 331 0.86 6.22 -6.70
N ARG A 332 -0.28 6.49 -6.04
CA ARG A 332 -1.22 7.55 -6.42
C ARG A 332 -2.17 7.96 -5.30
N ILE A 333 -2.57 9.22 -5.31
CA ILE A 333 -3.63 9.76 -4.47
C ILE A 333 -4.88 9.96 -5.32
N TYR A 334 -5.97 9.32 -4.94
CA TYR A 334 -7.30 9.55 -5.48
C TYR A 334 -8.13 10.29 -4.44
N PHE A 335 -8.85 11.33 -4.86
CA PHE A 335 -9.74 12.05 -3.98
C PHE A 335 -11.06 12.39 -4.65
N CYS A 336 -12.12 12.48 -3.85
CA CYS A 336 -13.44 12.84 -4.33
C CYS A 336 -13.84 14.23 -3.79
N PRO A 337 -13.96 15.27 -4.64
CA PRO A 337 -14.32 16.64 -4.21
C PRO A 337 -15.82 16.81 -3.93
N HIS A 338 -16.64 15.82 -4.27
CA HIS A 338 -18.10 15.89 -4.29
C HIS A 338 -18.78 15.72 -2.93
N HIS A 339 -20.00 16.26 -2.81
CA HIS A 339 -20.86 16.06 -1.66
C HIS A 339 -22.35 16.09 -2.07
N PRO A 340 -23.15 15.05 -1.75
CA PRO A 340 -24.55 14.99 -2.19
C PRO A 340 -25.45 16.01 -1.48
N ASP A 341 -25.23 16.22 -0.18
CA ASP A 341 -26.09 17.13 0.61
C ASP A 341 -25.95 18.59 0.18
N ARG A 342 -27.09 19.26 0.05
CA ARG A 342 -27.24 20.69 -0.29
C ARG A 342 -27.62 21.52 0.95
N GLY A 343 -27.47 22.83 0.85
CA GLY A 343 -27.91 23.79 1.86
C GLY A 343 -26.79 24.39 2.72
N TYR A 344 -25.53 24.28 2.31
CA TYR A 344 -24.45 25.02 2.94
C TYR A 344 -24.37 26.44 2.39
N GLN A 345 -24.09 27.42 3.25
CA GLN A 345 -23.94 28.81 2.81
C GLN A 345 -22.75 28.93 1.86
N GLY A 346 -23.00 29.39 0.62
CA GLY A 346 -21.97 29.60 -0.39
C GLY A 346 -21.48 28.33 -1.09
N GLU A 347 -22.22 27.22 -1.04
CA GLU A 347 -21.80 25.94 -1.64
C GLU A 347 -21.52 26.00 -3.15
N ASN A 348 -20.56 25.17 -3.59
CA ASN A 348 -20.24 25.05 -5.01
C ASN A 348 -21.12 23.98 -5.66
N LEU A 349 -22.15 24.42 -6.38
CA LEU A 349 -23.16 23.54 -7.00
C LEU A 349 -22.57 22.55 -8.01
N THR A 350 -21.43 22.85 -8.64
CA THR A 350 -20.75 21.94 -9.57
C THR A 350 -20.37 20.63 -8.90
N TYR A 351 -20.01 20.67 -7.62
CA TYR A 351 -19.58 19.49 -6.87
C TYR A 351 -20.70 18.91 -5.98
N LYS A 352 -21.93 19.41 -6.10
CA LYS A 352 -23.13 18.93 -5.37
C LYS A 352 -23.85 17.83 -6.13
N ILE A 353 -23.13 16.74 -6.35
CA ILE A 353 -23.60 15.56 -7.07
C ILE A 353 -23.53 14.33 -6.20
N ASP A 354 -24.44 13.40 -6.47
CA ASP A 354 -24.30 12.02 -6.05
C ASP A 354 -23.35 11.31 -7.03
N CYS A 355 -22.26 10.74 -6.53
CA CYS A 355 -21.19 10.22 -7.37
C CYS A 355 -20.62 8.92 -6.85
N GLU A 356 -20.14 8.10 -7.77
CA GLU A 356 -19.55 6.79 -7.47
C GLU A 356 -18.15 6.89 -6.85
N CYS A 357 -17.50 8.06 -6.85
CA CYS A 357 -16.19 8.21 -6.23
C CYS A 357 -16.23 8.35 -4.71
N ARG A 358 -17.34 8.83 -4.15
CA ARG A 358 -17.38 9.25 -2.74
C ARG A 358 -17.56 8.03 -1.86
N LYS A 359 -16.58 7.76 -0.97
CA LYS A 359 -16.69 6.69 0.02
C LYS A 359 -18.02 6.84 0.81
N PRO A 360 -18.84 5.78 0.93
CA PRO A 360 -18.49 4.36 0.82
C PRO A 360 -18.52 3.74 -0.59
N GLU A 361 -18.80 4.53 -1.63
CA GLU A 361 -18.72 4.05 -3.02
C GLU A 361 -17.28 3.75 -3.43
N THR A 362 -17.11 2.89 -4.43
CA THR A 362 -15.83 2.24 -4.75
C THR A 362 -15.06 2.87 -5.90
N GLY A 363 -15.56 3.94 -6.52
CA GLY A 363 -15.03 4.49 -7.77
C GLY A 363 -13.53 4.78 -7.75
N MET A 364 -13.01 5.35 -6.66
CA MET A 364 -11.56 5.60 -6.51
C MET A 364 -10.71 4.32 -6.47
N ILE A 365 -11.23 3.26 -5.83
CA ILE A 365 -10.55 1.96 -5.75
C ILE A 365 -10.62 1.24 -7.10
N LEU A 366 -11.78 1.27 -7.77
CA LEU A 366 -11.96 0.66 -9.09
C LEU A 366 -11.05 1.30 -10.15
N GLN A 367 -10.91 2.63 -10.14
CA GLN A 367 -9.96 3.34 -10.99
C GLN A 367 -8.52 2.86 -10.78
N ALA A 368 -8.10 2.66 -9.52
CA ALA A 368 -6.77 2.13 -9.22
C ALA A 368 -6.61 0.68 -9.69
N ILE A 369 -7.64 -0.17 -9.51
CA ILE A 369 -7.62 -1.57 -9.94
C ILE A 369 -7.42 -1.67 -11.44
N GLU A 370 -8.15 -0.88 -12.22
CA GLU A 370 -8.03 -0.84 -13.67
C GLU A 370 -6.65 -0.31 -14.09
N GLN A 371 -6.22 0.83 -13.54
CA GLN A 371 -4.98 1.50 -13.97
C GLN A 371 -3.70 0.71 -13.66
N TYR A 372 -3.69 -0.08 -12.57
CA TYR A 372 -2.49 -0.78 -12.08
C TYR A 372 -2.61 -2.31 -12.09
N ASN A 373 -3.69 -2.87 -12.65
CA ASN A 373 -3.99 -4.30 -12.67
C ASN A 373 -3.86 -4.94 -11.27
N ILE A 374 -4.68 -4.48 -10.33
CA ILE A 374 -4.54 -4.86 -8.91
C ILE A 374 -5.15 -6.24 -8.63
N ASP A 375 -4.49 -7.00 -7.76
CA ASP A 375 -5.04 -8.22 -7.17
C ASP A 375 -5.98 -7.89 -6.01
N VAL A 376 -7.29 -7.92 -6.27
CA VAL A 376 -8.34 -7.59 -5.30
C VAL A 376 -8.31 -8.51 -4.08
N GLU A 377 -8.11 -9.82 -4.25
CA GLU A 377 -8.20 -10.80 -3.16
C GLU A 377 -7.08 -10.64 -2.11
N LEU A 378 -5.94 -10.15 -2.57
CA LEU A 378 -4.76 -9.90 -1.74
C LEU A 378 -4.66 -8.44 -1.27
N SER A 379 -5.60 -7.58 -1.67
CA SER A 379 -5.58 -6.15 -1.35
C SER A 379 -6.31 -5.79 -0.06
N TRP A 380 -5.97 -4.62 0.48
CA TRP A 380 -6.45 -4.14 1.78
C TRP A 380 -6.90 -2.68 1.74
N MET A 381 -7.98 -2.35 2.44
CA MET A 381 -8.36 -0.99 2.83
C MET A 381 -8.02 -0.77 4.31
N ILE A 382 -7.26 0.28 4.60
CA ILE A 382 -6.92 0.73 5.94
C ILE A 382 -7.51 2.10 6.15
N GLY A 383 -8.36 2.26 7.16
CA GLY A 383 -8.96 3.55 7.51
C GLY A 383 -9.39 3.62 8.97
N ASP A 384 -9.75 4.81 9.43
CA ASP A 384 -10.17 5.08 10.81
C ASP A 384 -11.68 5.20 10.97
N THR A 385 -12.45 5.18 9.88
CA THR A 385 -13.91 5.35 9.93
C THR A 385 -14.69 4.11 9.48
N THR A 386 -15.94 3.96 9.92
CA THR A 386 -16.85 2.92 9.41
C THR A 386 -17.13 3.09 7.91
N THR A 387 -17.03 4.32 7.40
CA THR A 387 -17.12 4.62 5.97
C THR A 387 -16.00 3.94 5.17
N ASP A 388 -14.76 3.97 5.66
CA ASP A 388 -13.62 3.32 5.01
C ASP A 388 -13.78 1.80 4.96
N ILE A 389 -14.25 1.22 6.06
CA ILE A 389 -14.50 -0.21 6.17
C ILE A 389 -15.62 -0.63 5.22
N GLN A 390 -16.72 0.12 5.17
CA GLN A 390 -17.79 -0.13 4.21
C GLN A 390 -17.27 -0.03 2.77
N THR A 391 -16.40 0.93 2.46
CA THR A 391 -15.78 1.08 1.13
C THR A 391 -14.99 -0.17 0.74
N GLY A 392 -14.13 -0.67 1.65
CA GLY A 392 -13.33 -1.87 1.37
C GLY A 392 -14.19 -3.12 1.19
N ILE A 393 -15.25 -3.28 1.99
CA ILE A 393 -16.24 -4.36 1.84
C ILE A 393 -16.92 -4.28 0.47
N ASN A 394 -17.40 -3.08 0.08
CA ASN A 394 -18.05 -2.87 -1.21
C ASN A 394 -17.11 -3.18 -2.39
N ALA A 395 -15.82 -2.87 -2.24
CA ALA A 395 -14.80 -3.15 -3.25
C ALA A 395 -14.33 -4.62 -3.27
N GLY A 396 -14.79 -5.45 -2.33
CA GLY A 396 -14.38 -6.86 -2.23
C GLY A 396 -12.95 -7.07 -1.71
N ILE A 397 -12.37 -6.07 -1.04
CA ILE A 397 -11.01 -6.14 -0.47
C ILE A 397 -11.06 -6.29 1.05
N LYS A 398 -9.97 -6.79 1.65
CA LYS A 398 -9.88 -6.97 3.10
C LYS A 398 -9.78 -5.61 3.81
N THR A 399 -10.21 -5.52 5.06
CA THR A 399 -10.34 -4.24 5.77
C THR A 399 -9.66 -4.23 7.14
N ILE A 400 -8.95 -3.15 7.44
CA ILE A 400 -8.37 -2.90 8.75
C ILE A 400 -8.86 -1.55 9.25
N LEU A 401 -9.55 -1.55 10.39
CA LEU A 401 -9.86 -0.33 11.13
C LEU A 401 -8.69 0.02 12.05
N VAL A 402 -8.16 1.22 11.93
CA VAL A 402 -7.17 1.75 12.89
C VAL A 402 -7.85 2.58 13.98
N ARG A 403 -7.25 2.65 15.18
CA ARG A 403 -7.78 3.41 16.33
C ARG A 403 -7.32 4.87 16.37
N THR A 404 -6.47 5.29 15.44
CA THR A 404 -6.17 6.70 15.20
C THR A 404 -7.40 7.43 14.68
N GLY A 405 -7.38 8.77 14.64
CA GLY A 405 -8.50 9.57 14.13
C GLY A 405 -9.82 9.28 14.85
N LYS A 406 -10.88 8.97 14.09
CA LYS A 406 -12.20 8.62 14.61
C LYS A 406 -12.26 7.21 15.19
N GLY A 407 -11.37 6.31 14.80
CA GLY A 407 -11.30 4.94 15.30
C GLY A 407 -12.64 4.18 15.35
N GLY A 408 -13.45 4.31 14.30
CA GLY A 408 -14.76 3.66 14.12
C GLY A 408 -15.94 4.37 14.78
N LYS A 409 -15.72 5.55 15.40
CA LYS A 409 -16.76 6.28 16.16
C LYS A 409 -17.63 7.22 15.31
N ASP A 410 -17.54 7.15 13.99
CA ASP A 410 -18.33 8.02 13.10
C ASP A 410 -19.81 7.61 13.02
N ASN A 411 -20.17 6.41 13.49
CA ASN A 411 -21.56 5.91 13.60
C ASN A 411 -22.35 5.99 12.28
N LYS A 412 -21.66 5.95 11.13
CA LYS A 412 -22.31 6.05 9.81
C LYS A 412 -22.79 4.71 9.29
N TYR A 413 -22.00 3.66 9.49
CA TYR A 413 -22.31 2.31 9.01
C TYR A 413 -22.15 1.29 10.14
N ASN A 414 -23.08 0.33 10.20
CA ASN A 414 -22.98 -0.82 11.10
C ASN A 414 -22.18 -1.94 10.41
N VAL A 415 -20.85 -1.81 10.41
CA VAL A 415 -19.92 -2.73 9.74
C VAL A 415 -18.87 -3.26 10.70
N THR A 416 -18.36 -4.45 10.37
CA THR A 416 -17.25 -5.07 11.10
C THR A 416 -16.05 -5.21 10.17
N ALA A 417 -14.93 -4.60 10.54
CA ALA A 417 -13.67 -4.76 9.80
C ALA A 417 -13.11 -6.17 9.97
N ASN A 418 -12.27 -6.63 9.04
CA ASN A 418 -11.57 -7.90 9.21
C ASN A 418 -10.62 -7.83 10.41
N LEU A 419 -9.99 -6.69 10.67
CA LEU A 419 -9.11 -6.48 11.82
C LEU A 419 -9.28 -5.07 12.40
N ILE A 420 -8.98 -4.93 13.71
CA ILE A 420 -8.92 -3.63 14.38
C ILE A 420 -7.58 -3.47 15.09
N LEU A 421 -6.72 -2.60 14.56
CA LEU A 421 -5.35 -2.36 15.00
C LEU A 421 -5.18 -0.92 15.52
N ASN A 422 -4.05 -0.58 16.13
CA ASN A 422 -3.94 0.73 16.78
C ASN A 422 -3.65 1.85 15.78
N ASN A 423 -2.80 1.59 14.79
CA ASN A 423 -2.35 2.56 13.81
C ASN A 423 -1.89 1.84 12.53
N ILE A 424 -1.43 2.62 11.54
CA ILE A 424 -1.01 2.06 10.26
C ILE A 424 0.29 1.26 10.34
N SER A 425 1.16 1.49 11.34
CA SER A 425 2.37 0.65 11.51
C SER A 425 1.99 -0.78 11.86
N ASP A 426 1.11 -0.95 12.85
CA ASP A 426 0.58 -2.27 13.22
C ASP A 426 -0.09 -2.95 12.00
N ALA A 427 -0.83 -2.17 11.22
CA ALA A 427 -1.60 -2.66 10.06
C ALA A 427 -0.73 -3.01 8.85
N VAL A 428 0.36 -2.28 8.61
CA VAL A 428 1.31 -2.60 7.54
C VAL A 428 2.17 -3.79 7.95
N ASP A 429 2.66 -3.81 9.18
CA ASP A 429 3.41 -4.96 9.71
C ASP A 429 2.56 -6.22 9.61
N TYR A 430 1.29 -6.13 10.03
CA TYR A 430 0.12 -6.77 9.42
C TYR A 430 0.33 -7.67 8.21
N ILE A 431 0.20 -6.95 7.11
CA ILE A 431 0.00 -7.42 5.76
C ILE A 431 1.31 -7.97 5.21
N ILE A 432 2.43 -7.28 5.49
CA ILE A 432 3.73 -7.60 4.89
C ILE A 432 4.31 -8.89 5.45
N SER A 433 4.11 -9.21 6.72
CA SER A 433 4.51 -10.50 7.28
C SER A 433 3.69 -11.69 6.76
N GLY A 434 2.59 -11.41 6.05
CA GLY A 434 1.58 -12.39 5.70
C GLY A 434 0.73 -12.82 6.90
N GLY A 435 0.52 -11.92 7.86
CA GLY A 435 -0.19 -12.20 9.10
C GLY A 435 0.60 -13.12 10.05
N ILE A 436 -0.10 -14.04 10.71
CA ILE A 436 0.50 -14.99 11.66
C ILE A 436 0.76 -16.32 10.95
N LYS A 437 1.93 -16.48 10.33
CA LYS A 437 2.33 -17.76 9.77
C LYS A 437 2.77 -18.73 10.86
N HIS A 438 1.81 -19.46 11.42
CA HIS A 438 2.06 -20.60 12.30
C HIS A 438 1.57 -21.89 11.66
N GLU A 439 2.19 -22.29 10.55
CA GLU A 439 1.88 -23.57 9.90
C GLU A 439 1.93 -24.73 10.88
N ASP A 440 2.85 -24.72 11.85
CA ASP A 440 2.94 -25.75 12.89
C ASP A 440 1.69 -25.77 13.80
N ILE A 441 1.25 -24.62 14.31
CA ILE A 441 0.06 -24.52 15.17
C ILE A 441 -1.19 -24.87 14.36
N LEU A 442 -1.28 -24.38 13.12
CA LEU A 442 -2.36 -24.70 12.21
C LEU A 442 -2.41 -26.20 11.95
N ASN A 443 -1.28 -26.84 11.62
CA ASN A 443 -1.21 -28.28 11.40
C ASN A 443 -1.63 -29.08 12.64
N ILE A 444 -1.25 -28.63 13.84
CA ILE A 444 -1.71 -29.22 15.11
C ILE A 444 -3.23 -29.10 15.25
N ILE A 445 -3.77 -27.91 14.99
CA ILE A 445 -5.22 -27.63 15.08
C ILE A 445 -5.99 -28.47 14.04
N LEU A 446 -5.59 -28.44 12.77
CA LEU A 446 -6.23 -29.16 11.67
C LEU A 446 -6.27 -30.67 11.91
N LYS A 447 -5.18 -31.26 12.42
CA LYS A 447 -5.15 -32.70 12.77
C LYS A 447 -6.16 -33.04 13.86
N LYS A 448 -6.33 -32.17 14.86
CA LYS A 448 -7.24 -32.40 15.98
C LYS A 448 -8.71 -32.16 15.62
N ILE A 449 -9.02 -31.16 14.79
CA ILE A 449 -10.40 -30.83 14.38
C ILE A 449 -11.04 -31.97 13.58
N LYS A 450 -10.31 -32.56 12.62
CA LYS A 450 -10.83 -33.60 11.71
C LYS A 450 -11.26 -34.91 12.39
N CYS A 451 -11.07 -35.05 13.70
CA CYS A 451 -11.38 -36.26 14.46
C CYS A 451 -12.63 -36.16 15.36
N LYS A 452 -13.40 -35.06 15.32
CA LYS A 452 -14.48 -34.79 16.29
C LYS A 452 -15.85 -34.64 15.61
N ASN A 453 -16.88 -35.25 16.19
CA ASN A 453 -18.29 -35.15 15.76
C ASN A 453 -19.07 -34.00 16.44
N SER A 454 -18.38 -33.16 17.20
CA SER A 454 -18.93 -31.96 17.85
C SER A 454 -17.96 -30.81 17.62
N PRO A 455 -18.37 -29.54 17.79
CA PRO A 455 -17.48 -28.41 17.59
C PRO A 455 -16.19 -28.55 18.40
N PHE A 456 -15.06 -28.30 17.76
CA PHE A 456 -13.76 -28.21 18.40
C PHE A 456 -13.63 -26.87 19.12
N VAL A 457 -13.22 -26.87 20.38
CA VAL A 457 -13.23 -25.68 21.25
C VAL A 457 -11.81 -25.23 21.52
N ILE A 458 -11.48 -24.01 21.10
CA ILE A 458 -10.17 -23.39 21.32
C ILE A 458 -10.34 -22.24 22.31
N SER A 459 -9.76 -22.36 23.51
CA SER A 459 -9.65 -21.23 24.44
C SER A 459 -8.39 -20.42 24.15
N ILE A 460 -8.52 -19.09 24.08
CA ILE A 460 -7.40 -18.16 23.88
C ILE A 460 -7.39 -17.12 25.00
N GLY A 461 -6.45 -17.29 25.94
CA GLY A 461 -6.30 -16.45 27.13
C GLY A 461 -5.00 -15.65 27.17
N GLY A 462 -4.85 -14.83 28.21
CA GLY A 462 -3.69 -13.96 28.42
C GLY A 462 -4.06 -12.55 28.87
N ALA A 463 -3.11 -11.84 29.48
CA ALA A 463 -3.31 -10.51 30.03
C ALA A 463 -3.86 -9.51 28.98
N SER A 464 -4.58 -8.47 29.40
CA SER A 464 -5.08 -7.45 28.47
C SER A 464 -3.95 -6.88 27.59
N ARG A 465 -4.29 -6.61 26.33
CA ARG A 465 -3.41 -6.00 25.30
C ARG A 465 -2.22 -6.86 24.83
N THR A 466 -2.20 -8.16 25.11
CA THR A 466 -1.22 -9.10 24.53
C THR A 466 -1.48 -9.46 23.05
N GLY A 467 -2.62 -9.06 22.49
CA GLY A 467 -2.98 -9.29 21.08
C GLY A 467 -4.00 -10.41 20.83
N LYS A 468 -4.46 -11.13 21.86
CA LYS A 468 -5.43 -12.24 21.78
C LYS A 468 -6.52 -12.13 20.71
N SER A 469 -7.26 -11.01 20.67
CA SER A 469 -8.36 -10.82 19.72
C SER A 469 -7.86 -10.83 18.28
N VAL A 470 -6.69 -10.22 18.01
CA VAL A 470 -6.05 -10.25 16.69
C VAL A 470 -5.63 -11.68 16.32
N PHE A 471 -5.07 -12.43 17.28
CA PHE A 471 -4.72 -13.83 17.07
C PHE A 471 -5.96 -14.68 16.74
N ALA A 472 -7.02 -14.55 17.54
CA ALA A 472 -8.27 -15.27 17.36
C ALA A 472 -8.91 -14.99 15.99
N THR A 473 -8.96 -13.72 15.58
CA THR A 473 -9.50 -13.33 14.27
C THR A 473 -8.66 -13.88 13.12
N HIS A 474 -7.34 -13.80 13.21
CA HIS A 474 -6.48 -14.38 12.18
C HIS A 474 -6.59 -15.91 12.11
N LEU A 475 -6.62 -16.60 13.25
CA LEU A 475 -6.84 -18.04 13.29
C LEU A 475 -8.19 -18.43 12.66
N LYS A 476 -9.26 -17.68 12.95
CA LYS A 476 -10.55 -17.87 12.30
C LYS A 476 -10.43 -17.74 10.77
N THR A 477 -9.73 -16.71 10.26
CA THR A 477 -9.53 -16.53 8.83
C THR A 477 -8.85 -17.74 8.20
N ILE A 478 -7.74 -18.21 8.78
CA ILE A 478 -7.04 -19.39 8.26
C ILE A 478 -7.92 -20.65 8.29
N LEU A 479 -8.66 -20.88 9.38
CA LEU A 479 -9.54 -22.03 9.48
C LEU A 479 -10.65 -22.00 8.42
N LEU A 480 -11.21 -20.82 8.13
CA LEU A 480 -12.19 -20.65 7.06
C LEU A 480 -11.60 -20.92 5.67
N GLU A 481 -10.35 -20.50 5.41
CA GLU A 481 -9.62 -20.81 4.16
C GLU A 481 -9.42 -22.33 3.98
N GLU A 482 -9.25 -23.06 5.08
CA GLU A 482 -9.20 -24.54 5.11
C GLU A 482 -10.59 -25.20 5.12
N GLY A 483 -11.67 -24.43 4.96
CA GLY A 483 -13.05 -24.92 4.88
C GLY A 483 -13.70 -25.26 6.23
N ILE A 484 -13.10 -24.85 7.35
CA ILE A 484 -13.59 -25.12 8.71
C ILE A 484 -14.43 -23.94 9.19
N LYS A 485 -15.73 -24.16 9.35
CA LYS A 485 -16.67 -23.12 9.81
C LYS A 485 -16.38 -22.78 11.26
N THR A 486 -16.01 -21.53 11.52
CA THR A 486 -15.48 -21.13 12.82
C THR A 486 -16.22 -19.91 13.39
N MET A 487 -16.70 -20.03 14.63
CA MET A 487 -17.26 -18.92 15.43
C MET A 487 -16.24 -18.41 16.45
N ILE A 488 -16.25 -17.11 16.73
CA ILE A 488 -15.55 -16.52 17.88
C ILE A 488 -16.58 -16.14 18.94
N ALA A 489 -16.41 -16.66 20.16
CA ALA A 489 -17.13 -16.25 21.35
C ALA A 489 -16.22 -15.35 22.20
N ASP A 490 -16.47 -14.03 22.15
CA ASP A 490 -15.71 -13.04 22.91
C ASP A 490 -16.25 -12.93 24.36
N LEU A 491 -15.41 -13.26 25.34
CA LEU A 491 -15.76 -13.23 26.75
C LEU A 491 -15.94 -11.81 27.30
N ASP A 492 -15.52 -10.77 26.57
CA ASP A 492 -15.81 -9.38 26.95
C ASP A 492 -17.33 -9.13 27.03
N ASN A 493 -18.15 -9.91 26.32
CA ASN A 493 -19.61 -9.87 26.41
C ASN A 493 -20.20 -10.30 27.77
N TRP A 494 -19.38 -10.91 28.65
CA TRP A 494 -19.77 -11.19 30.04
C TRP A 494 -19.24 -10.14 31.02
N LEU A 495 -18.48 -9.15 30.55
CA LEU A 495 -17.89 -8.12 31.39
C LEU A 495 -18.96 -7.17 31.94
N ILE A 496 -18.93 -6.91 33.24
CA ILE A 496 -19.80 -5.92 33.89
C ILE A 496 -19.39 -4.52 33.42
N GLY A 497 -20.34 -3.64 33.08
CA GLY A 497 -20.06 -2.25 32.70
C GLY A 497 -19.29 -1.48 33.79
N VAL A 498 -18.40 -0.57 33.41
CA VAL A 498 -17.50 0.15 34.33
C VAL A 498 -18.23 0.86 35.46
N ASN A 499 -19.41 1.43 35.17
CA ASN A 499 -20.25 2.14 36.13
C ASN A 499 -20.85 1.23 37.23
N HIS A 500 -20.82 -0.09 37.03
CA HIS A 500 -21.29 -1.08 38.00
C HIS A 500 -20.13 -1.82 38.67
N ARG A 501 -18.88 -1.42 38.41
CA ARG A 501 -17.70 -1.98 39.06
C ARG A 501 -17.36 -1.17 40.32
N ASN A 502 -16.82 -1.85 41.33
CA ASN A 502 -16.20 -1.20 42.48
C ASN A 502 -14.72 -1.62 42.59
N ASP A 503 -13.94 -0.90 43.39
CA ASP A 503 -12.50 -1.11 43.48
C ASP A 503 -12.08 -2.46 44.07
N SER A 504 -12.96 -3.09 44.85
CA SER A 504 -12.73 -4.41 45.45
C SER A 504 -13.07 -5.59 44.52
N MET A 505 -13.71 -5.33 43.38
CA MET A 505 -14.11 -6.40 42.47
C MET A 505 -12.90 -7.09 41.83
N THR A 506 -12.79 -8.39 42.08
CA THR A 506 -11.84 -9.29 41.42
C THR A 506 -12.15 -9.45 39.93
N ILE A 507 -11.17 -9.92 39.15
CA ILE A 507 -11.41 -10.26 37.73
C ILE A 507 -12.52 -11.29 37.55
N LYS A 508 -12.62 -12.27 38.45
CA LYS A 508 -13.66 -13.30 38.47
C LYS A 508 -15.07 -12.71 38.57
N GLN A 509 -15.24 -11.71 39.43
CA GLN A 509 -16.50 -10.98 39.57
C GLN A 509 -16.78 -10.12 38.34
N ARG A 510 -15.78 -9.39 37.84
CA ARG A 510 -15.93 -8.51 36.66
C ARG A 510 -16.41 -9.26 35.43
N TYR A 511 -15.88 -10.46 35.17
CA TYR A 511 -16.24 -11.29 34.01
C TYR A 511 -17.37 -12.29 34.27
N ARG A 512 -17.96 -12.34 35.48
CA ARG A 512 -19.05 -13.27 35.82
C ARG A 512 -18.74 -14.73 35.42
N TYR A 513 -17.66 -15.30 35.94
CA TYR A 513 -17.15 -16.63 35.52
C TYR A 513 -18.22 -17.74 35.52
N ASN A 514 -19.10 -17.76 36.52
CA ASN A 514 -20.15 -18.76 36.63
C ASN A 514 -21.16 -18.67 35.46
N ASP A 515 -21.46 -17.46 35.00
CA ASP A 515 -22.35 -17.22 33.87
C ASP A 515 -21.68 -17.67 32.57
N ILE A 516 -20.40 -17.29 32.37
CA ILE A 516 -19.60 -17.73 31.22
C ILE A 516 -19.61 -19.26 31.11
N GLU A 517 -19.30 -19.98 32.18
CA GLU A 517 -19.26 -21.45 32.15
C GLU A 517 -20.63 -22.04 31.80
N LYS A 518 -21.69 -21.55 32.46
CA LYS A 518 -23.06 -22.02 32.24
C LYS A 518 -23.49 -21.80 30.79
N ASP A 519 -23.21 -20.62 30.24
CA ASP A 519 -23.65 -20.24 28.91
C ASP A 519 -22.82 -20.96 27.83
N MET A 520 -21.50 -21.09 27.99
CA MET A 520 -20.69 -21.85 27.04
C MET A 520 -21.10 -23.33 26.98
N ARG A 521 -21.42 -23.95 28.13
CA ARG A 521 -21.96 -25.33 28.14
C ARG A 521 -23.30 -25.45 27.44
N LYS A 522 -24.17 -24.45 27.53
CA LYS A 522 -25.45 -24.42 26.79
C LYS A 522 -25.22 -24.25 25.29
N LEU A 523 -24.37 -23.30 24.91
CA LEU A 523 -24.04 -23.00 23.53
C LEU A 523 -23.49 -24.24 22.81
N LEU A 524 -22.51 -24.93 23.39
CA LEU A 524 -21.90 -26.13 22.80
C LEU A 524 -22.85 -27.33 22.74
N LYS A 525 -23.95 -27.32 23.50
CA LYS A 525 -25.06 -28.28 23.38
C LYS A 525 -26.09 -27.89 22.31
N GLY A 526 -25.86 -26.81 21.57
CA GLY A 526 -26.72 -26.31 20.51
C GLY A 526 -27.87 -25.40 20.98
N PHE A 527 -27.90 -25.03 22.26
CA PHE A 527 -28.91 -24.10 22.78
C PHE A 527 -28.46 -22.65 22.56
N PRO A 528 -29.35 -21.75 22.11
CA PRO A 528 -29.04 -20.32 22.04
C PRO A 528 -28.80 -19.76 23.45
N ILE A 529 -27.91 -18.78 23.55
CA ILE A 529 -27.63 -18.04 24.77
C ILE A 529 -27.83 -16.53 24.55
N GLU A 530 -28.35 -15.85 25.55
CA GLU A 530 -28.47 -14.40 25.56
C GLU A 530 -27.18 -13.80 26.13
N ILE A 531 -26.55 -12.89 25.39
CA ILE A 531 -25.30 -12.23 25.77
C ILE A 531 -25.50 -10.72 25.81
N ASN A 532 -24.69 -10.04 26.62
CA ASN A 532 -24.61 -8.60 26.57
C ASN A 532 -23.59 -8.19 25.50
N ILE A 533 -23.89 -7.21 24.67
CA ILE A 533 -22.89 -6.58 23.80
C ILE A 533 -22.12 -5.58 24.65
N TYR A 534 -20.86 -5.91 24.95
CA TYR A 534 -19.98 -5.00 25.66
C TYR A 534 -19.42 -3.96 24.70
N ASP A 535 -19.62 -2.68 25.02
CA ASP A 535 -19.01 -1.59 24.30
C ASP A 535 -17.59 -1.38 24.83
N PRO A 536 -16.54 -1.72 24.07
CA PRO A 536 -15.17 -1.55 24.54
C PRO A 536 -14.84 -0.08 24.77
N TYR A 537 -15.43 0.85 24.02
CA TYR A 537 -15.14 2.27 24.07
C TYR A 537 -15.66 2.89 25.37
N TYR A 538 -16.98 2.89 25.55
CA TYR A 538 -17.63 3.45 26.73
C TYR A 538 -17.45 2.55 27.97
N ARG A 539 -16.99 1.32 27.76
CA ARG A 539 -16.80 0.29 28.79
C ARG A 539 -18.11 -0.05 29.48
N THR A 540 -19.23 0.03 28.77
CA THR A 540 -20.60 -0.20 29.25
C THR A 540 -21.23 -1.36 28.48
N ILE A 541 -22.41 -1.79 28.92
CA ILE A 541 -23.25 -2.72 28.17
C ILE A 541 -24.16 -1.87 27.30
N LYS A 542 -24.23 -2.17 26.00
CA LYS A 542 -25.03 -1.42 25.03
C LYS A 542 -26.37 -2.09 24.81
N ASP A 543 -26.35 -3.23 24.13
CA ASP A 543 -27.53 -4.02 23.76
C ASP A 543 -27.37 -5.47 24.23
N LYS A 544 -28.41 -6.27 24.02
CA LYS A 544 -28.34 -7.72 24.17
C LYS A 544 -28.39 -8.38 22.80
N ASP A 545 -27.73 -9.53 22.68
CA ASP A 545 -27.72 -10.34 21.47
C ASP A 545 -27.95 -11.81 21.81
N THR A 546 -28.23 -12.62 20.80
CA THR A 546 -28.37 -14.08 20.93
C THR A 546 -27.26 -14.77 20.16
N LEU A 547 -26.40 -15.48 20.87
CA LEU A 547 -25.39 -16.34 20.26
C LEU A 547 -25.95 -17.76 20.10
N ARG A 548 -25.80 -18.34 18.90
CA ARG A 548 -26.26 -19.70 18.61
C ARG A 548 -25.32 -20.39 17.62
N LEU A 549 -24.93 -21.62 17.92
CA LEU A 549 -24.25 -22.48 16.95
C LEU A 549 -25.26 -22.98 15.91
N THR A 550 -24.87 -22.86 14.64
CA THR A 550 -25.65 -23.32 13.49
C THR A 550 -25.04 -24.60 12.94
N ASN A 551 -23.82 -24.52 12.41
CA ASN A 551 -23.09 -25.63 11.81
C ASN A 551 -21.57 -25.43 11.90
N GLU A 552 -21.11 -24.72 12.92
CA GLU A 552 -19.68 -24.45 13.12
C GLU A 552 -18.94 -25.69 13.59
N ASP A 553 -17.85 -26.00 12.90
CA ASP A 553 -16.92 -27.08 13.20
C ASP A 553 -15.98 -26.69 14.35
N CYS A 554 -15.77 -25.38 14.56
CA CYS A 554 -14.87 -24.85 15.58
C CYS A 554 -15.46 -23.62 16.29
N VAL A 555 -15.25 -23.54 17.60
CA VAL A 555 -15.59 -22.39 18.45
C VAL A 555 -14.33 -21.89 19.14
N ILE A 556 -13.94 -20.66 18.83
CA ILE A 556 -12.83 -19.96 19.48
C ILE A 556 -13.39 -19.12 20.62
N VAL A 557 -13.11 -19.51 21.86
CA VAL A 557 -13.46 -18.75 23.06
C VAL A 557 -12.28 -17.84 23.43
N VAL A 558 -12.42 -16.54 23.20
CA VAL A 558 -11.34 -15.56 23.39
C VAL A 558 -11.67 -14.60 24.52
N GLY A 559 -10.68 -14.30 25.37
CA GLY A 559 -10.83 -13.29 26.40
C GLY A 559 -9.72 -13.36 27.44
N VAL A 560 -9.58 -12.32 28.26
CA VAL A 560 -8.56 -12.32 29.32
C VAL A 560 -8.62 -13.59 30.20
N PRO A 561 -9.79 -14.04 30.69
CA PRO A 561 -9.88 -15.19 31.59
C PRO A 561 -10.09 -16.54 30.90
N ALA A 562 -9.99 -16.64 29.57
CA ALA A 562 -10.42 -17.84 28.83
C ALA A 562 -9.69 -19.14 29.24
N ILE A 563 -8.46 -19.02 29.77
CA ILE A 563 -7.63 -20.14 30.27
C ILE A 563 -7.71 -20.25 31.79
N ASP A 564 -8.09 -19.18 32.49
CA ASP A 564 -8.18 -19.15 33.94
C ASP A 564 -9.47 -19.78 34.47
N ILE A 565 -10.56 -19.74 33.70
CA ILE A 565 -11.84 -20.36 34.08
C ILE A 565 -11.73 -21.88 33.95
N GLU A 566 -11.75 -22.59 35.08
CA GLU A 566 -11.66 -24.06 35.15
C GLU A 566 -12.73 -24.76 34.30
N GLY A 567 -13.98 -24.30 34.39
CA GLY A 567 -15.08 -24.81 33.60
C GLY A 567 -14.84 -24.75 32.09
N LEU A 568 -14.20 -23.68 31.62
CA LEU A 568 -13.79 -23.53 30.22
C LEU A 568 -12.63 -24.46 29.89
N ARG A 569 -11.60 -24.54 30.74
CA ARG A 569 -10.48 -25.46 30.52
C ARG A 569 -10.93 -26.90 30.31
N ASN A 570 -11.95 -27.32 31.08
CA ASN A 570 -12.46 -28.69 31.03
C ASN A 570 -13.28 -29.00 29.77
N ILE A 571 -13.77 -27.98 29.05
CA ILE A 571 -14.51 -28.16 27.78
C ILE A 571 -13.67 -27.83 26.54
N SER A 572 -12.51 -27.19 26.71
CA SER A 572 -11.63 -26.79 25.61
C SER A 572 -10.74 -27.94 25.17
N ASP A 573 -10.72 -28.19 23.86
CA ASP A 573 -9.85 -29.18 23.23
C ASP A 573 -8.42 -28.65 23.00
N LEU A 574 -8.28 -27.32 22.94
CA LEU A 574 -6.99 -26.64 22.85
C LEU A 574 -6.99 -25.34 23.66
N LYS A 575 -5.92 -25.11 24.40
CA LYS A 575 -5.73 -23.99 25.32
C LYS A 575 -4.49 -23.21 24.91
N LEU A 576 -4.70 -22.02 24.37
CA LEU A 576 -3.64 -21.13 23.89
C LEU A 576 -3.48 -19.95 24.85
N PHE A 577 -2.25 -19.66 25.27
CA PHE A 577 -1.94 -18.51 26.09
C PHE A 577 -1.08 -17.51 25.31
N ILE A 578 -1.62 -16.30 25.13
CA ILE A 578 -0.97 -15.24 24.39
C ILE A 578 -0.22 -14.30 25.33
N THR A 579 1.09 -14.18 25.11
CA THR A 579 2.03 -13.31 25.82
C THR A 579 2.60 -12.27 24.86
N THR A 580 3.22 -11.21 25.37
CA THR A 580 3.93 -10.19 24.59
C THR A 580 4.96 -9.52 25.50
N ASP A 581 5.99 -8.90 24.93
CA ASP A 581 6.91 -8.07 25.71
C ASP A 581 6.17 -6.95 26.47
N GLU A 582 6.60 -6.69 27.69
CA GLU A 582 5.88 -5.78 28.59
C GLU A 582 5.92 -4.32 28.12
N LEU A 583 6.97 -3.88 27.43
CA LEU A 583 7.03 -2.53 26.85
C LEU A 583 5.97 -2.39 25.75
N ILE A 584 5.89 -3.39 24.86
CA ILE A 584 4.88 -3.47 23.80
C ILE A 584 3.47 -3.49 24.40
N ARG A 585 3.25 -4.29 25.45
CA ARG A 585 1.95 -4.36 26.15
C ARG A 585 1.57 -3.02 26.76
N THR A 586 2.51 -2.35 27.41
CA THR A 586 2.32 -1.04 28.04
C THR A 586 1.90 -0.03 26.99
N GLU A 587 2.63 0.08 25.88
CA GLU A 587 2.30 1.02 24.80
C GLU A 587 0.90 0.76 24.22
N ARG A 588 0.58 -0.51 23.93
CA ARG A 588 -0.75 -0.91 23.44
C ARG A 588 -1.86 -0.60 24.45
N PHE A 589 -1.57 -0.70 25.75
CA PHE A 589 -2.51 -0.32 26.80
C PHE A 589 -2.77 1.17 26.81
N PHE A 590 -1.72 1.98 26.81
CA PHE A 590 -1.84 3.43 26.81
C PHE A 590 -2.57 3.92 25.57
N SER A 591 -2.17 3.48 24.38
CA SER A 591 -2.82 3.83 23.12
C SER A 591 -4.31 3.46 23.10
N TYR A 592 -4.66 2.28 23.63
CA TYR A 592 -6.05 1.83 23.69
C TYR A 592 -6.92 2.66 24.64
N TYR A 593 -6.39 3.20 25.72
CA TYR A 593 -7.14 4.04 26.64
C TYR A 593 -7.10 5.53 26.27
N ARG A 594 -6.04 6.01 25.61
CA ARG A 594 -6.05 7.32 24.95
C ARG A 594 -7.12 7.37 23.87
N TRP A 595 -7.28 6.30 23.10
CA TRP A 595 -8.39 6.17 22.14
C TRP A 595 -9.75 6.35 22.79
N LYS A 596 -9.91 6.03 24.09
CA LYS A 596 -11.14 6.20 24.90
C LYS A 596 -11.28 7.58 25.54
N ASP A 597 -10.46 8.55 25.13
CA ASP A 597 -10.40 9.90 25.69
C ASP A 597 -10.08 9.92 27.20
N ILE A 598 -9.39 8.90 27.70
CA ILE A 598 -8.94 8.83 29.10
C ILE A 598 -7.62 9.60 29.27
N GLN A 599 -7.53 10.40 30.32
CA GLN A 599 -6.35 11.20 30.63
C GLN A 599 -5.13 10.35 31.03
N GLU A 600 -3.93 10.79 30.67
CA GLU A 600 -2.69 10.03 30.82
C GLU A 600 -2.43 9.56 32.27
N GLU A 601 -2.76 10.39 33.26
CA GLU A 601 -2.60 10.09 34.70
C GLU A 601 -3.57 8.99 35.16
N GLU A 602 -4.80 9.01 34.66
CA GLU A 602 -5.80 7.97 34.94
C GLU A 602 -5.39 6.65 34.27
N ILE A 603 -4.82 6.70 33.06
CA ILE A 603 -4.28 5.51 32.38
C ILE A 603 -3.17 4.87 33.21
N LYS A 604 -2.22 5.66 33.71
CA LYS A 604 -1.12 5.18 34.59
C LYS A 604 -1.67 4.47 35.82
N THR A 605 -2.61 5.12 36.52
CA THR A 605 -3.26 4.57 37.71
C THR A 605 -3.98 3.25 37.39
N LEU A 606 -4.72 3.23 36.28
CA LEU A 606 -5.43 2.04 35.82
C LEU A 606 -4.45 0.92 35.45
N TYR A 607 -3.32 1.25 34.82
CA TYR A 607 -2.28 0.27 34.45
C TYR A 607 -1.67 -0.40 35.67
N GLU A 608 -1.26 0.38 36.67
CA GLU A 608 -0.72 -0.13 37.93
C GLU A 608 -1.72 -1.04 38.66
N LYS A 609 -3.01 -0.66 38.63
CA LYS A 609 -4.07 -1.50 39.18
C LYS A 609 -4.17 -2.84 38.44
N ARG A 610 -4.11 -2.83 37.10
CA ARG A 610 -4.16 -4.04 36.27
C ARG A 610 -2.97 -4.96 36.49
N LEU A 611 -1.77 -4.41 36.70
CA LEU A 611 -0.60 -5.20 37.05
C LEU A 611 -0.84 -6.04 38.30
N LYS A 612 -1.50 -5.47 39.31
CA LYS A 612 -1.80 -6.15 40.58
C LYS A 612 -3.02 -7.07 40.51
N ASP A 613 -4.13 -6.62 39.90
CA ASP A 613 -5.44 -7.27 40.01
C ASP A 613 -5.78 -8.25 38.85
N GLU A 614 -5.06 -8.17 37.74
CA GLU A 614 -5.33 -8.94 36.52
C GLU A 614 -4.07 -9.68 36.06
N VAL A 615 -2.96 -8.97 35.84
CA VAL A 615 -1.80 -9.51 35.13
C VAL A 615 -1.14 -10.65 35.91
N VAL A 616 -0.88 -10.47 37.21
CA VAL A 616 -0.30 -11.51 38.07
C VAL A 616 -1.14 -12.79 38.04
N PHE A 617 -2.45 -12.64 38.24
CA PHE A 617 -3.38 -13.76 38.31
C PHE A 617 -3.51 -14.46 36.95
N ILE A 618 -3.73 -13.71 35.88
CA ILE A 618 -3.89 -14.27 34.54
C ILE A 618 -2.60 -14.90 34.02
N ASN A 619 -1.45 -14.33 34.32
CA ASN A 619 -0.16 -14.96 33.97
C ASN A 619 0.05 -16.28 34.71
N SER A 620 -0.50 -16.46 35.92
CA SER A 620 -0.45 -17.76 36.60
C SER A 620 -1.25 -18.86 35.88
N SER A 621 -2.31 -18.48 35.13
CA SER A 621 -3.08 -19.43 34.32
C SER A 621 -2.32 -19.98 33.11
N LYS A 622 -1.17 -19.38 32.76
CA LYS A 622 -0.25 -19.85 31.72
C LYS A 622 0.16 -21.32 31.91
N GLN A 623 0.22 -21.81 33.14
CA GLN A 623 0.55 -23.21 33.46
C GLN A 623 -0.47 -24.22 32.90
N PHE A 624 -1.69 -23.77 32.60
CA PHE A 624 -2.75 -24.62 32.05
C PHE A 624 -2.84 -24.57 30.52
N ALA A 625 -1.95 -23.83 29.86
CA ALA A 625 -1.93 -23.71 28.41
C ALA A 625 -1.30 -24.94 27.78
N ASP A 626 -1.88 -25.43 26.68
CA ASP A 626 -1.24 -26.44 25.84
C ASP A 626 -0.12 -25.81 25.00
N LEU A 627 -0.31 -24.55 24.57
CA LEU A 627 0.70 -23.78 23.84
C LEU A 627 0.78 -22.34 24.35
N ILE A 628 2.02 -21.84 24.41
CA ILE A 628 2.31 -20.44 24.73
C ILE A 628 2.78 -19.76 23.46
N ILE A 629 2.12 -18.67 23.11
CA ILE A 629 2.35 -17.90 21.90
C ILE A 629 2.76 -16.48 22.28
N GLU A 630 3.95 -16.07 21.89
CA GLU A 630 4.56 -14.78 22.17
C GLU A 630 4.40 -13.80 21.00
N ASN A 631 3.72 -12.69 21.23
CA ASN A 631 3.61 -11.58 20.29
C ASN A 631 4.82 -10.64 20.42
N LYS A 632 5.63 -10.52 19.38
CA LYS A 632 6.87 -9.70 19.38
C LYS A 632 6.67 -8.30 18.80
N GLY A 633 5.46 -7.76 18.84
CA GLY A 633 5.17 -6.41 18.30
C GLY A 633 4.90 -6.38 16.81
N GLY A 634 5.49 -7.30 16.04
CA GLY A 634 5.18 -7.56 14.64
C GLY A 634 5.09 -9.06 14.39
N TRP A 635 3.99 -9.69 14.85
CA TRP A 635 3.62 -11.12 14.72
C TRP A 635 4.14 -12.06 15.83
N TYR A 636 3.46 -13.20 15.92
CA TYR A 636 3.56 -14.16 17.02
C TYR A 636 4.65 -15.22 16.77
N ASP A 637 5.23 -15.75 17.85
CA ASP A 637 6.20 -16.85 17.91
C ASP A 637 5.72 -17.89 18.95
N TYR A 638 6.13 -19.15 18.90
CA TYR A 638 5.71 -20.16 19.89
C TYR A 638 6.88 -21.03 20.37
N ASN A 639 6.81 -21.50 21.62
CA ASN A 639 7.87 -22.33 22.19
C ASN A 639 7.70 -23.81 21.78
N LYS A 640 8.66 -24.37 21.03
CA LYS A 640 8.63 -25.79 20.59
C LYS A 640 8.79 -26.80 21.73
N ASN A 641 9.24 -26.39 22.91
CA ASN A 641 9.53 -27.30 24.03
C ASN A 641 8.29 -27.66 24.88
N SER A 642 7.07 -27.28 24.45
CA SER A 642 5.82 -27.54 25.19
C SER A 642 4.86 -28.51 24.49
N ILE A 643 5.30 -29.24 23.46
CA ILE A 643 4.50 -30.28 22.77
C ILE A 643 4.87 -31.66 23.29
#